data_AF-A0AAN6JPE1-F1
#
_entry.id   AF-A0AAN6JPE1-F1
#
_cell.length_a   1.000
_cell.length_b   1.000
_cell.length_c   1.000
_cell.angle_alpha   90.00
_cell.angle_beta   90.00
_cell.angle_gamma   90.00
#
_symmetry.space_group_name_H-M   'P 1'
#
loop_
_entity.id
_entity.type
_entity.pdbx_description
1 polymer ?
#
loop_
_entity_poly.entity_id
_entity_poly.type
_entity_poly.pdbx_seq_one_letter_code
_entity_poly.pdbx_strand_id
1 'polypeptide(L)'
;MDLPEPTARKTSSRADRAGRSSSRSGSPVTIPAALPSPGEPGDPFTTQPISASGSGSGSGFRSARSTARRQRTNSTSSRAGERIFIPSNFDTHPIPSPVAGKHTGMPIQRFVSNASLASGYFREGSTSSALFATFEETAALAAASSQDNTPLRRYVRYMARERKGTRDLMIIGIIAAGWVRWAVGTSGWSGRGTPPKFGDFEAQRHWIELTLHLPYDQWYFYDLQYWGLDYPPLSGWLSMWCGKLASHFPSLDSSFALFDSRGAEAQPLPSFMRLTVLLCDAFVYFPAVLFFLSRRLRGSGRGTRTRSIAQLSVLFQPALILIDHGHFQYNNVMLGLSAGAFALLSTNLPNPDGPGFGLSSSGKRSSGPASGGADSSTPLSTRTSKRHLTNLSRRLSYDYVAAAILFSLSLGFKQMALYYAPAVFAIMLGRCWGLAAHVGFDRGLALFSGLAIFTTLTFVTTFHPWLTSPTQFLQVIHRIFPLARGIFEDKVANLWCFLSVLPIIPRSLRPKELMSVEALARVSMITTVLVILPGCIQLFWAGAQTVKVEMEVDEVQQRKGKVSQNGTDAHGRPYFAASIKAPSSYDGASVAGSVMATPLRQPRHRGSISTASATPMKSSVTGGVGASGHSTRSLLPPPPRQQASICPSPAARILPYALLSTSMAFFLFGFQVHEKSILLPLLPLTLLMCAKGDSWGGGEAKIDWEWAVLGNNVATFSLWPLLKKDGVGLQYTMMLFFWNWVIGHRPFSELLAGRQTFIGWFGGLVHVAMVGLHALEAGLPYLLSPSSLDRLTTRYPDLFPVLNVVLCTPVFGLIWLWALKRQLEVGFAVGLGGFGVLLNGGGSGGGAGSGSGASGRKGTPRASPAPVAATPIIRSTKVGAGGS
;
A
#
# COMPACT_ATOMS: atom_id res chain seq x y z
N MET A 1 -24.87 53.05 13.79
CA MET A 1 -26.13 53.08 14.56
C MET A 1 -25.79 52.56 15.92
N ASP A 2 -25.69 53.52 16.82
CA ASP A 2 -24.81 53.51 17.98
C ASP A 2 -25.69 53.63 19.23
N LEU A 3 -25.19 53.22 20.40
CA LEU A 3 -25.66 53.56 21.76
C LEU A 3 -24.71 52.84 22.78
N PRO A 4 -24.58 53.28 24.05
CA PRO A 4 -23.37 54.02 24.42
C PRO A 4 -22.65 53.55 25.71
N GLU A 5 -21.60 54.27 26.11
CA GLU A 5 -20.99 54.20 27.45
C GLU A 5 -21.94 54.59 28.60
N PRO A 6 -21.66 54.11 29.83
CA PRO A 6 -22.03 54.80 31.07
C PRO A 6 -20.83 55.19 31.95
N THR A 7 -20.75 56.50 32.20
CA THR A 7 -19.91 57.30 33.11
C THR A 7 -19.62 56.77 34.54
N ALA A 8 -18.55 57.28 35.17
CA ALA A 8 -18.06 56.90 36.50
C ALA A 8 -18.57 57.72 37.72
N ARG A 9 -18.33 57.18 38.94
CA ARG A 9 -18.28 57.86 40.26
C ARG A 9 -17.02 57.32 41.00
N LYS A 10 -16.17 58.08 41.72
CA LYS A 10 -16.35 59.03 42.86
C LYS A 10 -16.92 58.31 44.12
N THR A 11 -16.36 58.42 45.35
CA THR A 11 -15.23 59.23 45.90
C THR A 11 -14.82 58.74 47.31
N SER A 12 -13.70 59.27 47.87
CA SER A 12 -13.28 59.25 49.30
C SER A 12 -12.77 57.90 49.87
N SER A 13 -11.94 57.82 50.93
CA SER A 13 -10.94 58.71 51.57
C SER A 13 -9.90 57.78 52.27
N ARG A 14 -8.72 58.16 52.78
CA ARG A 14 -8.31 59.23 53.71
C ARG A 14 -6.75 59.30 53.74
N ALA A 15 -6.14 60.33 54.31
CA ALA A 15 -4.68 60.57 54.26
C ALA A 15 -3.94 60.28 55.60
N ASP A 16 -2.59 60.18 55.53
CA ASP A 16 -1.54 60.50 56.53
C ASP A 16 -0.34 59.51 56.50
N ARG A 17 0.95 59.86 56.76
CA ARG A 17 1.66 61.17 56.75
C ARG A 17 3.21 61.02 56.81
N ALA A 18 3.94 61.70 55.93
CA ALA A 18 5.37 62.16 56.00
C ALA A 18 6.55 61.18 56.27
N GLY A 19 7.76 61.45 55.71
CA GLY A 19 8.94 60.62 56.06
C GLY A 19 10.40 60.87 55.59
N ARG A 20 10.79 61.87 54.77
CA ARG A 20 12.23 62.18 54.40
C ARG A 20 13.00 61.03 53.66
N SER A 21 14.23 61.11 53.13
CA SER A 21 15.05 62.15 52.42
C SER A 21 16.36 61.48 51.92
N SER A 22 17.09 61.84 50.85
CA SER A 22 16.89 62.72 49.67
C SER A 22 18.14 62.70 48.74
N SER A 23 18.03 63.13 47.47
CA SER A 23 19.11 63.31 46.45
C SER A 23 19.67 62.03 45.79
N ARG A 24 20.30 62.05 44.59
CA ARG A 24 20.87 63.17 43.79
C ARG A 24 20.84 62.90 42.25
N SER A 25 21.06 63.96 41.46
CA SER A 25 21.26 64.10 39.99
C SER A 25 21.95 62.97 39.19
N GLY A 26 21.83 62.86 37.86
CA GLY A 26 21.15 63.74 36.88
C GLY A 26 21.39 63.36 35.38
N SER A 27 20.79 64.13 34.46
CA SER A 27 20.70 63.95 32.98
C SER A 27 21.91 64.57 32.21
N PRO A 28 21.96 64.75 30.84
CA PRO A 28 20.94 64.49 29.79
C PRO A 28 21.40 63.97 28.38
N VAL A 29 20.39 63.53 27.61
CA VAL A 29 20.09 63.73 26.15
C VAL A 29 21.19 64.21 25.18
N THR A 30 21.27 63.53 24.01
CA THR A 30 21.50 64.18 22.70
C THR A 30 20.73 63.46 21.57
N ILE A 31 20.23 64.20 20.58
CA ILE A 31 19.62 63.72 19.32
C ILE A 31 20.26 64.48 18.16
N PRO A 32 20.53 63.84 17.02
CA PRO A 32 20.20 64.47 15.73
C PRO A 32 19.42 63.52 14.80
N ALA A 33 18.68 64.10 13.84
CA ALA A 33 17.85 63.35 12.88
C ALA A 33 18.31 63.58 11.44
N ALA A 34 18.08 62.58 10.57
CA ALA A 34 18.05 62.74 9.11
C ALA A 34 17.23 61.61 8.47
N LEU A 35 16.36 61.96 7.52
CA LEU A 35 15.74 61.05 6.55
C LEU A 35 16.54 61.10 5.23
N PRO A 36 16.46 60.05 4.40
CA PRO A 36 15.58 60.18 3.24
C PRO A 36 14.76 58.91 2.93
N SER A 37 13.93 58.98 1.90
CA SER A 37 13.10 57.91 1.34
C SER A 37 13.13 57.99 -0.20
N PRO A 38 12.41 57.14 -0.95
CA PRO A 38 12.66 55.71 -1.13
C PRO A 38 13.08 55.39 -2.59
N GLY A 39 13.47 54.15 -2.87
CA GLY A 39 13.72 53.69 -4.25
C GLY A 39 13.71 52.16 -4.41
N GLU A 40 12.88 51.65 -5.31
CA GLU A 40 12.88 50.26 -5.79
C GLU A 40 13.63 50.16 -7.16
N PRO A 41 13.73 48.98 -7.80
CA PRO A 41 14.62 47.91 -7.37
C PRO A 41 15.59 47.47 -8.50
N GLY A 42 16.75 46.92 -8.14
CA GLY A 42 17.76 46.46 -9.10
C GLY A 42 18.26 45.03 -8.83
N ASP A 43 17.86 44.09 -9.68
CA ASP A 43 18.45 42.75 -9.80
C ASP A 43 19.80 42.85 -10.56
N PRO A 44 20.87 42.19 -10.11
CA PRO A 44 21.58 41.34 -11.07
C PRO A 44 22.22 40.06 -10.47
N PHE A 45 21.62 38.91 -10.76
CA PHE A 45 22.38 37.65 -10.81
C PHE A 45 23.23 37.55 -12.08
N THR A 46 24.52 37.95 -12.05
CA THR A 46 25.63 37.28 -12.79
C THR A 46 27.01 37.89 -12.53
N THR A 47 27.97 37.08 -12.06
CA THR A 47 29.35 36.98 -12.60
C THR A 47 30.11 35.82 -11.92
N GLN A 48 31.19 35.34 -12.55
CA GLN A 48 32.02 34.25 -12.03
C GLN A 48 33.30 34.77 -11.34
N PRO A 49 33.87 34.01 -10.38
CA PRO A 49 35.24 34.23 -9.91
C PRO A 49 36.25 33.44 -10.76
N ILE A 50 37.23 34.14 -11.35
CA ILE A 50 38.47 33.54 -11.87
C ILE A 50 39.55 33.56 -10.76
N SER A 51 40.55 32.69 -10.91
CA SER A 51 41.57 32.35 -9.91
C SER A 51 42.66 33.40 -9.64
N ALA A 52 43.37 33.18 -8.52
CA ALA A 52 44.77 33.60 -8.25
C ALA A 52 44.99 35.11 -7.87
N SER A 53 46.00 35.49 -7.07
CA SER A 53 46.93 34.73 -6.19
C SER A 53 47.76 35.65 -5.27
N GLY A 54 48.28 35.09 -4.17
CA GLY A 54 49.43 35.60 -3.39
C GLY A 54 49.06 36.17 -2.00
N SER A 55 49.93 36.21 -0.98
CA SER A 55 51.13 35.45 -0.60
C SER A 55 51.81 36.16 0.58
N GLY A 56 51.83 35.51 1.76
CA GLY A 56 52.85 35.70 2.83
C GLY A 56 52.58 36.78 3.89
N SER A 57 53.08 36.69 5.13
CA SER A 57 53.78 35.61 5.90
C SER A 57 53.69 35.93 7.42
N GLY A 58 54.24 35.21 8.42
CA GLY A 58 55.13 34.03 8.48
C GLY A 58 55.59 33.75 9.94
N SER A 59 56.36 32.68 10.20
CA SER A 59 56.79 32.15 11.53
C SER A 59 55.63 31.61 12.41
N GLY A 60 55.79 30.72 13.41
CA GLY A 60 56.91 29.93 13.99
C GLY A 60 56.40 29.31 15.33
N PHE A 61 56.88 28.20 15.94
CA PHE A 61 58.12 27.42 15.79
C PHE A 61 58.05 26.12 16.65
N ARG A 62 58.54 24.95 16.17
CA ARG A 62 58.89 23.70 16.94
C ARG A 62 57.75 22.97 17.72
N SER A 63 57.86 21.71 18.17
CA SER A 63 58.89 20.64 18.03
C SER A 63 58.26 19.24 17.88
N ALA A 64 59.03 18.25 17.41
CA ALA A 64 58.58 16.89 17.12
C ALA A 64 58.83 15.86 18.24
N ARG A 65 58.17 14.69 18.13
CA ARG A 65 58.80 13.39 18.48
C ARG A 65 58.28 12.25 17.60
N SER A 66 59.20 11.42 17.12
CA SER A 66 58.96 10.15 16.40
C SER A 66 58.88 8.96 17.40
N THR A 67 58.46 7.75 17.02
CA THR A 67 59.32 6.77 16.29
C THR A 67 58.55 5.62 15.60
N ALA A 68 59.05 5.22 14.40
CA ALA A 68 59.17 3.87 13.82
C ALA A 68 57.93 2.90 13.75
N ARG A 69 57.81 1.94 12.79
CA ARG A 69 58.84 1.26 11.98
C ARG A 69 58.27 0.74 10.62
N ARG A 70 59.04 0.98 9.54
CA ARG A 70 59.34 0.18 8.30
C ARG A 70 58.82 -1.28 8.23
N GLN A 71 58.61 -1.96 7.08
CA GLN A 71 58.89 -1.75 5.62
C GLN A 71 57.96 -2.73 4.80
N ARG A 72 57.43 -2.52 3.57
CA ARG A 72 58.01 -2.43 2.19
C ARG A 72 59.01 -3.57 1.84
N THR A 73 59.07 -4.23 0.66
CA THR A 73 58.31 -4.23 -0.65
C THR A 73 58.61 -5.57 -1.40
N ASN A 74 57.99 -5.93 -2.54
CA ASN A 74 58.48 -5.75 -3.95
C ASN A 74 57.48 -6.49 -4.90
N SER A 75 56.95 -5.96 -6.02
CA SER A 75 57.49 -5.56 -7.36
C SER A 75 57.13 -6.61 -8.45
N THR A 76 57.08 -6.40 -9.78
CA THR A 76 57.52 -5.28 -10.68
C THR A 76 56.84 -5.33 -12.07
N SER A 77 56.75 -4.19 -12.77
CA SER A 77 56.82 -4.03 -14.27
C SER A 77 55.67 -4.56 -15.17
N SER A 78 55.61 -4.21 -16.47
CA SER A 78 55.14 -2.94 -17.08
C SER A 78 55.12 -2.99 -18.63
N ARG A 79 54.15 -2.30 -19.28
CA ARG A 79 54.31 -1.57 -20.57
C ARG A 79 53.05 -0.76 -20.91
N ALA A 80 53.14 0.16 -21.88
CA ALA A 80 52.14 1.18 -22.20
C ALA A 80 51.78 1.24 -23.71
N GLY A 81 50.73 2.00 -24.05
CA GLY A 81 50.34 2.32 -25.42
C GLY A 81 49.05 3.16 -25.50
N GLU A 82 49.19 4.46 -25.80
CA GLU A 82 48.06 5.38 -26.02
C GLU A 82 47.69 5.49 -27.50
N ARG A 83 46.45 5.88 -27.82
CA ARG A 83 46.12 7.15 -28.50
C ARG A 83 44.61 7.35 -28.70
N ILE A 84 44.24 8.61 -28.94
CA ILE A 84 42.87 9.13 -29.20
C ILE A 84 42.85 9.69 -30.63
N PHE A 85 41.74 9.59 -31.38
CA PHE A 85 41.32 10.62 -32.36
C PHE A 85 39.85 10.48 -32.80
N ILE A 86 39.25 11.59 -33.26
CA ILE A 86 37.88 11.77 -33.82
C ILE A 86 38.00 12.85 -34.93
N PRO A 87 37.47 12.66 -36.16
CA PRO A 87 36.35 13.53 -36.60
C PRO A 87 35.35 12.99 -37.68
N SER A 88 34.25 13.74 -37.77
CA SER A 88 33.08 13.81 -38.69
C SER A 88 33.29 13.80 -40.23
N ASN A 89 32.24 13.49 -41.03
CA ASN A 89 31.41 14.51 -41.76
C ASN A 89 30.20 13.98 -42.61
N PHE A 90 29.53 14.91 -43.33
CA PHE A 90 28.17 14.91 -43.94
C PHE A 90 28.00 14.34 -45.38
N ASP A 91 26.75 13.99 -45.69
CA ASP A 91 25.92 14.02 -46.94
C ASP A 91 26.52 14.14 -48.37
N THR A 92 25.96 13.37 -49.34
CA THR A 92 25.09 13.85 -50.48
C THR A 92 24.74 12.76 -51.53
N HIS A 93 23.72 13.02 -52.37
CA HIS A 93 23.24 12.25 -53.54
C HIS A 93 23.88 12.77 -54.88
N PRO A 94 23.77 12.15 -56.10
CA PRO A 94 22.63 11.38 -56.65
C PRO A 94 22.94 10.20 -57.63
N ILE A 95 21.90 9.81 -58.41
CA ILE A 95 21.69 8.70 -59.39
C ILE A 95 22.10 9.17 -60.83
N PRO A 96 22.68 8.34 -61.76
CA PRO A 96 21.97 7.24 -62.45
C PRO A 96 22.76 5.97 -62.89
N SER A 97 22.01 5.05 -63.52
CA SER A 97 22.33 3.72 -64.09
C SER A 97 22.65 3.81 -65.62
N PRO A 98 22.74 2.74 -66.47
CA PRO A 98 22.37 1.31 -66.31
C PRO A 98 23.24 0.22 -67.05
N VAL A 99 22.77 -1.05 -67.06
CA VAL A 99 23.14 -2.20 -67.95
C VAL A 99 24.58 -2.76 -67.79
N ALA A 100 24.91 -4.07 -67.82
CA ALA A 100 24.24 -5.39 -67.60
C ALA A 100 25.38 -6.45 -67.44
N GLY A 101 25.20 -7.72 -67.02
CA GLY A 101 24.06 -8.48 -66.49
C GLY A 101 24.25 -10.00 -66.68
N LYS A 102 23.54 -10.84 -65.89
CA LYS A 102 23.49 -12.34 -65.94
C LYS A 102 24.79 -13.07 -65.55
N HIS A 103 24.82 -14.24 -64.88
CA HIS A 103 23.91 -15.07 -64.06
C HIS A 103 24.83 -15.80 -63.02
N THR A 104 24.43 -16.47 -61.92
CA THR A 104 23.18 -17.02 -61.35
C THR A 104 23.04 -16.58 -59.86
N GLY A 105 22.03 -16.91 -59.05
CA GLY A 105 20.71 -17.50 -59.33
C GLY A 105 19.96 -18.16 -58.14
N MET A 106 20.54 -18.35 -56.95
CA MET A 106 19.81 -18.96 -55.81
C MET A 106 18.74 -17.97 -55.27
N PRO A 107 17.44 -18.34 -55.11
CA PRO A 107 16.36 -17.35 -55.16
C PRO A 107 15.54 -17.17 -53.87
N ILE A 108 14.96 -15.97 -53.73
CA ILE A 108 13.92 -15.66 -52.74
C ILE A 108 12.58 -16.26 -53.18
N GLN A 109 11.88 -16.96 -52.28
CA GLN A 109 10.45 -17.29 -52.41
C GLN A 109 9.74 -16.88 -51.11
N ARG A 110 8.78 -15.93 -51.18
CA ARG A 110 7.37 -16.07 -51.62
C ARG A 110 6.52 -16.87 -50.63
N PHE A 111 5.66 -16.15 -49.90
CA PHE A 111 4.48 -16.72 -49.23
C PHE A 111 3.20 -16.00 -49.69
N VAL A 112 2.94 -16.06 -51.00
CA VAL A 112 1.65 -15.71 -51.60
C VAL A 112 1.32 -16.75 -52.68
N SER A 113 0.59 -17.79 -52.31
CA SER A 113 -0.35 -18.56 -53.16
C SER A 113 -0.74 -19.88 -52.47
N ASN A 114 -1.88 -19.89 -51.79
CA ASN A 114 -2.65 -21.13 -51.58
C ASN A 114 -4.14 -20.79 -51.53
N ALA A 115 -4.59 -20.19 -52.64
CA ALA A 115 -5.97 -19.80 -52.91
C ALA A 115 -6.40 -20.40 -54.26
N SER A 116 -6.58 -21.72 -54.29
CA SER A 116 -7.10 -22.45 -55.44
C SER A 116 -8.52 -22.95 -55.15
N LEU A 117 -9.50 -22.19 -55.67
CA LEU A 117 -10.81 -22.66 -56.12
C LEU A 117 -11.46 -23.83 -55.35
N ALA A 118 -12.22 -23.50 -54.31
CA ALA A 118 -13.46 -24.21 -54.01
C ALA A 118 -14.62 -23.40 -54.63
N SER A 119 -15.37 -23.99 -55.55
CA SER A 119 -16.49 -23.33 -56.23
C SER A 119 -17.71 -23.19 -55.33
N GLY A 120 -18.41 -22.05 -55.38
CA GLY A 120 -19.72 -21.88 -54.75
C GLY A 120 -20.09 -20.44 -54.40
N TYR A 121 -20.87 -19.80 -55.27
CA TYR A 121 -21.65 -18.58 -55.02
C TYR A 121 -20.91 -17.33 -54.49
N PHE A 122 -20.60 -16.41 -55.41
CA PHE A 122 -20.50 -14.99 -55.07
C PHE A 122 -21.86 -14.46 -54.57
N ARG A 123 -21.83 -13.64 -53.53
CA ARG A 123 -22.82 -12.58 -53.29
C ARG A 123 -22.03 -11.32 -52.95
N GLU A 124 -22.33 -10.22 -53.62
CA GLU A 124 -21.49 -9.02 -53.59
C GLU A 124 -21.50 -8.33 -52.22
N GLY A 125 -20.33 -7.87 -51.79
CA GLY A 125 -20.12 -7.26 -50.48
C GLY A 125 -18.69 -6.79 -50.25
N SER A 126 -18.39 -5.57 -50.73
CA SER A 126 -17.20 -4.73 -50.45
C SER A 126 -15.93 -5.44 -49.96
N THR A 127 -14.97 -5.68 -50.86
CA THR A 127 -13.62 -6.19 -50.53
C THR A 127 -12.86 -5.30 -49.54
N SER A 128 -13.23 -4.02 -49.43
CA SER A 128 -12.67 -3.07 -48.46
C SER A 128 -12.89 -3.50 -47.01
N SER A 129 -14.07 -4.02 -46.66
CA SER A 129 -14.39 -4.35 -45.26
C SER A 129 -13.61 -5.55 -44.73
N ALA A 130 -13.29 -6.52 -45.58
CA ALA A 130 -12.47 -7.68 -45.21
C ALA A 130 -11.00 -7.30 -44.94
N LEU A 131 -10.44 -6.35 -45.69
CA LEU A 131 -9.09 -5.82 -45.43
C LEU A 131 -9.07 -4.98 -44.15
N PHE A 132 -10.06 -4.10 -43.93
CA PHE A 132 -10.16 -3.36 -42.67
C PHE A 132 -10.35 -4.29 -41.46
N ALA A 133 -11.23 -5.28 -41.54
CA ALA A 133 -11.45 -6.25 -40.46
C ALA A 133 -10.19 -7.09 -40.14
N THR A 134 -9.42 -7.50 -41.14
CA THR A 134 -8.17 -8.25 -40.90
C THR A 134 -7.03 -7.37 -40.37
N PHE A 135 -6.95 -6.09 -40.77
CA PHE A 135 -6.07 -5.11 -40.14
C PHE A 135 -6.50 -4.80 -38.70
N GLU A 136 -7.80 -4.69 -38.43
CA GLU A 136 -8.35 -4.43 -37.09
C GLU A 136 -8.16 -5.63 -36.16
N GLU A 137 -8.36 -6.87 -36.63
CA GLU A 137 -8.13 -8.09 -35.86
C GLU A 137 -6.64 -8.34 -35.60
N THR A 138 -5.75 -8.08 -36.57
CA THR A 138 -4.29 -8.16 -36.35
C THR A 138 -3.78 -7.02 -35.49
N ALA A 139 -4.33 -5.81 -35.60
CA ALA A 139 -4.06 -4.71 -34.66
C ALA A 139 -4.58 -5.03 -33.25
N ALA A 140 -5.72 -5.71 -33.11
CA ALA A 140 -6.25 -6.17 -31.83
C ALA A 140 -5.38 -7.29 -31.21
N LEU A 141 -4.88 -8.25 -32.00
CA LEU A 141 -3.89 -9.23 -31.53
C LEU A 141 -2.55 -8.58 -31.16
N ALA A 142 -2.08 -7.61 -31.94
CA ALA A 142 -0.88 -6.83 -31.62
C ALA A 142 -1.08 -5.99 -30.34
N ALA A 143 -2.25 -5.37 -30.18
CA ALA A 143 -2.63 -4.64 -28.98
C ALA A 143 -2.67 -5.58 -27.76
N ALA A 144 -3.38 -6.71 -27.82
CA ALA A 144 -3.49 -7.68 -26.75
C ALA A 144 -2.12 -8.27 -26.34
N SER A 145 -1.29 -8.67 -27.31
CA SER A 145 0.07 -9.13 -27.05
C SER A 145 1.02 -8.01 -26.57
N SER A 146 0.71 -6.74 -26.84
CA SER A 146 1.40 -5.59 -26.24
C SER A 146 0.93 -5.24 -24.83
N GLN A 147 -0.34 -5.49 -24.48
CA GLN A 147 -0.97 -5.03 -23.24
C GLN A 147 -0.33 -5.63 -21.97
N ASP A 148 0.14 -6.87 -22.05
CA ASP A 148 0.90 -7.53 -20.98
C ASP A 148 2.34 -7.01 -20.83
N ASN A 149 2.86 -6.29 -21.83
CA ASN A 149 4.27 -5.91 -21.93
C ASN A 149 4.54 -4.48 -21.44
N THR A 150 4.12 -4.20 -20.20
CA THR A 150 4.28 -2.91 -19.51
C THR A 150 5.77 -2.49 -19.36
N PRO A 151 6.10 -1.18 -19.30
CA PRO A 151 7.47 -0.72 -19.10
C PRO A 151 8.14 -1.32 -17.86
N LEU A 152 7.43 -1.40 -16.73
CA LEU A 152 7.94 -2.04 -15.52
C LEU A 152 8.21 -3.53 -15.72
N ARG A 153 7.34 -4.26 -16.43
CA ARG A 153 7.57 -5.67 -16.77
C ARG A 153 8.75 -5.83 -17.74
N ARG A 154 8.98 -4.89 -18.67
CA ARG A 154 10.17 -4.86 -19.54
C ARG A 154 11.45 -4.67 -18.73
N TYR A 155 11.51 -3.68 -17.83
CA TYR A 155 12.65 -3.46 -16.94
C TYR A 155 12.96 -4.69 -16.06
N VAL A 156 11.94 -5.27 -15.42
CA VAL A 156 12.10 -6.48 -14.58
C VAL A 156 12.54 -7.71 -15.40
N ARG A 157 12.14 -7.84 -16.66
CA ARG A 157 12.66 -8.87 -17.57
C ARG A 157 14.10 -8.59 -18.01
N TYR A 158 14.45 -7.34 -18.32
CA TYR A 158 15.80 -6.93 -18.73
C TYR A 158 16.82 -7.21 -17.61
N MET A 159 16.56 -6.70 -16.40
CA MET A 159 17.43 -6.96 -15.23
C MET A 159 17.62 -8.47 -14.95
N ALA A 160 16.60 -9.28 -15.23
CA ALA A 160 16.67 -10.73 -15.10
C ALA A 160 17.31 -11.47 -16.30
N ARG A 161 17.59 -10.79 -17.42
CA ARG A 161 18.42 -11.29 -18.53
C ARG A 161 19.90 -11.02 -18.27
N GLU A 162 20.22 -9.81 -17.78
CA GLU A 162 21.58 -9.36 -17.39
C GLU A 162 22.20 -10.13 -16.19
N ARG A 163 21.62 -11.25 -15.79
CA ARG A 163 21.95 -12.07 -14.60
C ARG A 163 21.99 -11.31 -13.26
N LYS A 164 21.60 -10.04 -13.22
CA LYS A 164 21.55 -9.22 -12.00
C LYS A 164 20.50 -9.78 -11.04
N GLY A 165 20.83 -9.78 -9.75
CA GLY A 165 19.98 -10.37 -8.73
C GLY A 165 18.70 -9.57 -8.51
N THR A 166 17.68 -10.22 -7.94
CA THR A 166 16.48 -9.51 -7.44
C THR A 166 16.85 -8.41 -6.45
N ARG A 167 17.91 -8.60 -5.65
CA ARG A 167 18.47 -7.57 -4.77
C ARG A 167 18.83 -6.30 -5.55
N ASP A 168 19.61 -6.44 -6.61
CA ASP A 168 20.19 -5.31 -7.34
C ASP A 168 19.10 -4.56 -8.14
N LEU A 169 18.12 -5.31 -8.68
CA LEU A 169 16.87 -4.78 -9.25
C LEU A 169 16.10 -3.92 -8.24
N MET A 170 15.92 -4.40 -7.00
CA MET A 170 15.20 -3.67 -5.96
C MET A 170 16.00 -2.46 -5.45
N ILE A 171 17.33 -2.55 -5.32
CA ILE A 171 18.17 -1.40 -4.94
C ILE A 171 18.03 -0.27 -5.95
N ILE A 172 18.19 -0.54 -7.25
CA ILE A 172 18.05 0.49 -8.30
C ILE A 172 16.61 1.05 -8.32
N GLY A 173 15.60 0.19 -8.12
CA GLY A 173 14.20 0.63 -8.04
C GLY A 173 13.89 1.51 -6.83
N ILE A 174 14.51 1.26 -5.68
CA ILE A 174 14.40 2.08 -4.46
C ILE A 174 15.10 3.43 -4.67
N ILE A 175 16.30 3.44 -5.26
CA ILE A 175 17.02 4.67 -5.60
C ILE A 175 16.21 5.52 -6.58
N ALA A 176 15.61 4.92 -7.61
CA ALA A 176 14.71 5.61 -8.53
C ALA A 176 13.44 6.15 -7.82
N ALA A 177 12.85 5.40 -6.88
CA ALA A 177 11.71 5.86 -6.09
C ALA A 177 12.04 7.03 -5.14
N GLY A 178 13.29 7.10 -4.65
CA GLY A 178 13.81 8.25 -3.91
C GLY A 178 14.14 9.45 -4.80
N TRP A 179 14.71 9.22 -5.99
CA TRP A 179 14.99 10.29 -6.96
C TRP A 179 13.73 10.95 -7.50
N VAL A 180 12.67 10.19 -7.79
CA VAL A 180 11.36 10.74 -8.20
C VAL A 180 10.75 11.62 -7.10
N ARG A 181 10.89 11.22 -5.83
CA ARG A 181 10.46 12.03 -4.67
C ARG A 181 11.24 13.34 -4.58
N TRP A 182 12.56 13.26 -4.66
CA TRP A 182 13.43 14.45 -4.67
C TRP A 182 13.10 15.40 -5.82
N ALA A 183 12.84 14.88 -7.03
CA ALA A 183 12.44 15.66 -8.19
C ALA A 183 11.09 16.38 -7.96
N VAL A 184 10.09 15.71 -7.38
CA VAL A 184 8.82 16.35 -6.96
C VAL A 184 9.09 17.43 -5.88
N GLY A 185 10.04 17.18 -4.98
CA GLY A 185 10.49 18.12 -3.94
C GLY A 185 11.06 19.45 -4.43
N THR A 186 11.43 19.57 -5.71
CA THR A 186 11.89 20.84 -6.31
C THR A 186 10.78 21.86 -6.59
N SER A 187 9.52 21.47 -6.36
CA SER A 187 8.32 22.30 -6.61
C SER A 187 7.97 23.24 -5.46
N GLY A 188 6.84 23.96 -5.59
CA GLY A 188 6.21 24.70 -4.50
C GLY A 188 5.79 23.81 -3.32
N TRP A 189 5.25 24.43 -2.27
CA TRP A 189 4.86 23.78 -1.02
C TRP A 189 3.67 24.50 -0.38
N SER A 190 3.01 23.84 0.57
CA SER A 190 1.84 24.37 1.28
C SER A 190 2.12 25.75 1.87
N GLY A 191 1.43 26.76 1.33
CA GLY A 191 1.49 28.15 1.78
C GLY A 191 2.77 28.92 1.44
N ARG A 192 3.54 28.50 0.43
CA ARG A 192 4.74 29.23 -0.01
C ARG A 192 4.46 30.70 -0.29
N GLY A 193 5.21 31.62 0.32
CA GLY A 193 5.06 33.06 0.11
C GLY A 193 3.70 33.64 0.52
N THR A 194 2.97 33.03 1.46
CA THR A 194 1.65 33.49 1.92
C THR A 194 1.63 33.95 3.39
N PRO A 195 2.27 35.09 3.73
CA PRO A 195 2.15 35.68 5.06
C PRO A 195 0.69 36.05 5.39
N PRO A 196 0.30 36.16 6.68
CA PRO A 196 1.15 36.05 7.86
C PRO A 196 1.29 34.64 8.45
N LYS A 197 0.53 33.63 7.98
CA LYS A 197 0.54 32.27 8.55
C LYS A 197 1.15 31.18 7.65
N PHE A 198 1.36 31.41 6.35
CA PHE A 198 1.88 30.38 5.44
C PHE A 198 1.03 29.08 5.49
N GLY A 199 1.65 27.89 5.41
CA GLY A 199 0.94 26.60 5.35
C GLY A 199 1.67 25.46 6.05
N ASP A 200 1.35 24.21 5.71
CA ASP A 200 1.86 22.99 6.36
C ASP A 200 3.41 22.93 6.43
N PHE A 201 4.12 23.53 5.47
CA PHE A 201 5.60 23.62 5.51
C PHE A 201 6.08 24.45 6.72
N GLU A 202 5.50 25.64 6.92
CA GLU A 202 5.80 26.50 8.07
C GLU A 202 5.33 25.85 9.37
N ALA A 203 4.21 25.13 9.36
CA ALA A 203 3.77 24.37 10.54
C ALA A 203 4.83 23.34 10.97
N GLN A 204 5.39 22.55 10.03
CA GLN A 204 6.46 21.61 10.37
C GLN A 204 7.77 22.33 10.74
N ARG A 205 8.12 23.45 10.08
CA ARG A 205 9.31 24.23 10.42
C ARG A 205 9.23 24.79 11.85
N HIS A 206 8.08 25.36 12.22
CA HIS A 206 7.83 25.93 13.54
C HIS A 206 7.78 24.83 14.61
N TRP A 207 7.26 23.63 14.33
CA TRP A 207 7.36 22.50 15.25
C TRP A 207 8.82 22.08 15.49
N ILE A 208 9.69 22.16 14.49
CA ILE A 208 11.13 21.89 14.64
C ILE A 208 11.81 22.99 15.48
N GLU A 209 11.53 24.28 15.20
CA GLU A 209 11.97 25.44 16.01
C GLU A 209 11.58 25.26 17.49
N LEU A 210 10.29 25.02 17.75
CA LEU A 210 9.68 24.86 19.08
C LEU A 210 10.26 23.66 19.84
N THR A 211 10.33 22.49 19.21
CA THR A 211 10.80 21.26 19.88
C THR A 211 12.32 21.21 20.06
N LEU A 212 13.08 22.05 19.34
CA LEU A 212 14.52 22.22 19.54
C LEU A 212 14.85 23.12 20.75
N HIS A 213 14.06 24.18 20.98
CA HIS A 213 14.38 25.21 21.98
C HIS A 213 13.57 25.12 23.27
N LEU A 214 12.30 24.71 23.22
CA LEU A 214 11.43 24.71 24.40
C LEU A 214 11.47 23.37 25.15
N PRO A 215 11.34 23.37 26.49
CA PRO A 215 11.14 22.16 27.26
C PRO A 215 9.78 21.52 26.93
N TYR A 216 9.70 20.20 27.10
CA TYR A 216 8.58 19.37 26.63
C TYR A 216 7.22 19.78 27.21
N ASP A 217 7.19 20.32 28.43
CA ASP A 217 5.99 20.78 29.12
C ASP A 217 5.33 21.97 28.42
N GLN A 218 6.09 22.76 27.66
CA GLN A 218 5.60 23.92 26.91
C GLN A 218 5.13 23.59 25.49
N TRP A 219 5.49 22.42 24.93
CA TRP A 219 5.26 22.07 23.51
C TRP A 219 3.79 22.15 23.05
N TYR A 220 2.84 21.95 23.96
CA TYR A 220 1.39 21.99 23.69
C TYR A 220 0.70 23.20 24.34
N PHE A 221 1.46 24.20 24.80
CA PHE A 221 0.96 25.43 25.44
C PHE A 221 1.50 26.71 24.78
N TYR A 222 2.71 26.67 24.20
CA TYR A 222 3.30 27.80 23.48
C TYR A 222 2.51 28.14 22.21
N ASP A 223 2.37 29.45 21.94
CA ASP A 223 1.73 30.10 20.79
C ASP A 223 0.72 29.23 20.00
N LEU A 224 -0.38 28.88 20.68
CA LEU A 224 -1.44 28.03 20.13
C LEU A 224 -2.15 28.64 18.90
N GLN A 225 -1.89 29.91 18.58
CA GLN A 225 -2.43 30.63 17.43
C GLN A 225 -1.50 30.54 16.20
N TYR A 226 -0.18 30.46 16.39
CA TYR A 226 0.80 30.30 15.32
C TYR A 226 1.30 28.85 15.26
N TRP A 227 0.53 27.98 14.58
CA TRP A 227 0.88 26.57 14.35
C TRP A 227 1.29 25.77 15.62
N GLY A 228 0.61 25.96 16.75
CA GLY A 228 0.78 25.09 17.92
C GLY A 228 0.63 23.59 17.58
N LEU A 229 1.29 22.72 18.36
CA LEU A 229 1.42 21.29 18.06
C LEU A 229 0.07 20.54 18.15
N ASP A 230 -0.38 19.99 17.01
CA ASP A 230 -1.68 19.32 16.82
C ASP A 230 -1.60 17.79 16.65
N TYR A 231 -0.38 17.24 16.58
CA TYR A 231 -0.15 15.79 16.44
C TYR A 231 0.35 15.17 17.75
N PRO A 232 0.08 13.88 18.01
CA PRO A 232 0.54 13.20 19.21
C PRO A 232 2.08 13.12 19.33
N PRO A 233 2.61 12.85 20.54
CA PRO A 233 4.01 13.11 20.89
C PRO A 233 5.11 12.56 19.97
N LEU A 234 4.90 11.46 19.25
CA LEU A 234 5.94 10.92 18.37
C LEU A 234 6.24 11.86 17.17
N SER A 235 5.30 12.72 16.78
CA SER A 235 5.56 13.81 15.82
C SER A 235 6.44 14.91 16.42
N GLY A 236 6.22 15.28 17.69
CA GLY A 236 7.09 16.21 18.41
C GLY A 236 8.50 15.64 18.62
N TRP A 237 8.62 14.36 18.99
CA TRP A 237 9.90 13.67 19.11
C TRP A 237 10.66 13.59 17.78
N LEU A 238 9.98 13.39 16.64
CA LEU A 238 10.61 13.47 15.32
C LEU A 238 11.05 14.91 14.99
N SER A 239 10.22 15.91 15.29
CA SER A 239 10.55 17.32 15.07
C SER A 239 11.81 17.73 15.85
N MET A 240 11.92 17.30 17.11
CA MET A 240 13.12 17.50 17.94
C MET A 240 14.35 16.80 17.34
N TRP A 241 14.20 15.61 16.78
CA TRP A 241 15.29 14.90 16.11
C TRP A 241 15.73 15.62 14.83
N CYS A 242 14.79 16.14 14.04
CA CYS A 242 15.08 16.98 12.89
C CYS A 242 15.77 18.29 13.28
N GLY A 243 15.38 18.94 14.38
CA GLY A 243 16.06 20.14 14.90
C GLY A 243 17.49 19.87 15.35
N LYS A 244 17.73 18.75 16.06
CA LYS A 244 19.07 18.31 16.44
C LYS A 244 19.92 17.94 15.22
N LEU A 245 19.32 17.38 14.17
CA LEU A 245 20.00 17.17 12.90
C LEU A 245 20.31 18.50 12.19
N ALA A 246 19.43 19.51 12.27
CA ALA A 246 19.64 20.84 11.71
C ALA A 246 20.83 21.57 12.37
N SER A 247 20.99 21.45 13.69
CA SER A 247 22.10 22.07 14.45
C SER A 247 23.51 21.53 14.11
N HIS A 248 23.62 20.57 13.18
CA HIS A 248 24.90 20.17 12.59
C HIS A 248 25.26 20.97 11.32
N PHE A 249 24.40 21.88 10.87
CA PHE A 249 24.57 22.68 9.65
C PHE A 249 24.36 24.18 9.96
N PRO A 250 25.41 24.96 10.30
CA PRO A 250 25.28 26.36 10.73
C PRO A 250 24.53 27.29 9.77
N SER A 251 24.43 26.92 8.49
CA SER A 251 23.59 27.59 7.49
C SER A 251 22.08 27.49 7.75
N LEU A 252 21.63 26.72 8.75
CA LEU A 252 20.23 26.55 9.14
C LEU A 252 19.90 27.23 10.48
N ASP A 253 20.88 27.78 11.21
CA ASP A 253 20.66 28.30 12.56
C ASP A 253 19.60 29.43 12.57
N SER A 254 19.69 30.36 11.61
CA SER A 254 18.68 31.41 11.40
C SER A 254 17.33 30.91 10.88
N SER A 255 17.25 29.68 10.37
CA SER A 255 16.03 29.07 9.84
C SER A 255 15.17 28.37 10.91
N PHE A 256 15.75 28.14 12.09
CA PHE A 256 15.09 27.55 13.25
C PHE A 256 15.29 28.35 14.54
N ALA A 257 15.86 29.56 14.47
CA ALA A 257 16.00 30.48 15.60
C ALA A 257 14.63 30.81 16.22
N LEU A 258 14.47 30.54 17.52
CA LEU A 258 13.19 30.75 18.23
C LEU A 258 12.73 32.22 18.11
N PHE A 259 11.44 32.42 17.84
CA PHE A 259 10.80 33.72 17.58
C PHE A 259 11.18 34.38 16.24
N ASP A 260 12.46 34.48 15.91
CA ASP A 260 12.96 35.23 14.75
C ASP A 260 12.74 34.52 13.40
N SER A 261 12.72 33.18 13.38
CA SER A 261 12.70 32.39 12.14
C SER A 261 11.30 32.16 11.51
N ARG A 262 10.26 32.84 12.01
CA ARG A 262 8.87 32.68 11.55
C ARG A 262 8.73 33.04 10.06
N GLY A 263 8.22 32.11 9.26
CA GLY A 263 8.06 32.29 7.81
C GLY A 263 9.37 32.21 7.01
N ALA A 264 10.44 31.60 7.55
CA ALA A 264 11.68 31.43 6.81
C ALA A 264 11.49 30.50 5.59
N GLU A 265 11.85 30.99 4.39
CA GLU A 265 11.79 30.25 3.12
C GLU A 265 13.13 30.15 2.38
N ALA A 266 14.18 30.82 2.88
CA ALA A 266 15.49 30.90 2.22
C ALA A 266 16.21 29.54 2.17
N GLN A 267 16.98 29.28 1.10
CA GLN A 267 17.86 28.12 1.06
C GLN A 267 18.99 28.27 2.09
N PRO A 268 19.43 27.18 2.75
CA PRO A 268 19.18 25.78 2.41
C PRO A 268 17.95 25.13 3.08
N LEU A 269 17.11 25.87 3.81
CA LEU A 269 16.01 25.30 4.61
C LEU A 269 15.05 24.39 3.82
N PRO A 270 14.46 24.78 2.66
CA PRO A 270 13.59 23.89 1.91
C PRO A 270 14.26 22.58 1.52
N SER A 271 15.54 22.62 1.13
CA SER A 271 16.31 21.42 0.76
C SER A 271 16.54 20.47 1.96
N PHE A 272 16.82 21.02 3.14
CA PHE A 272 16.92 20.26 4.38
C PHE A 272 15.56 19.63 4.77
N MET A 273 14.49 20.41 4.68
CA MET A 273 13.13 19.96 5.01
C MET A 273 12.69 18.81 4.08
N ARG A 274 12.90 18.91 2.75
CA ARG A 274 12.64 17.80 1.82
C ARG A 274 13.50 16.55 2.14
N LEU A 275 14.75 16.73 2.57
CA LEU A 275 15.63 15.62 2.94
C LEU A 275 15.10 14.84 4.17
N THR A 276 14.61 15.51 5.21
CA THR A 276 14.09 14.81 6.40
C THR A 276 12.86 13.96 6.09
N VAL A 277 11.94 14.42 5.22
CA VAL A 277 10.80 13.62 4.73
C VAL A 277 11.28 12.42 3.91
N LEU A 278 12.32 12.59 3.08
CA LEU A 278 12.90 11.50 2.27
C LEU A 278 13.63 10.44 3.12
N LEU A 279 14.28 10.84 4.21
CA LEU A 279 14.86 9.91 5.19
C LEU A 279 13.76 9.09 5.89
N CYS A 280 12.62 9.71 6.23
CA CYS A 280 11.45 9.01 6.77
C CYS A 280 10.89 7.96 5.80
N ASP A 281 10.83 8.27 4.51
CA ASP A 281 10.46 7.32 3.46
C ASP A 281 11.43 6.12 3.42
N ALA A 282 12.74 6.39 3.43
CA ALA A 282 13.78 5.38 3.34
C ALA A 282 13.86 4.44 4.56
N PHE A 283 13.68 4.97 5.77
CA PHE A 283 13.81 4.19 7.01
C PHE A 283 12.49 3.58 7.52
N VAL A 284 11.33 4.16 7.18
CA VAL A 284 10.03 3.72 7.73
C VAL A 284 9.13 3.15 6.63
N TYR A 285 8.78 3.94 5.61
CA TYR A 285 7.75 3.57 4.63
C TYR A 285 8.20 2.47 3.67
N PHE A 286 9.37 2.64 3.03
CA PHE A 286 9.93 1.68 2.09
C PHE A 286 10.10 0.27 2.68
N PRO A 287 10.80 0.07 3.82
CA PRO A 287 10.96 -1.27 4.38
C PRO A 287 9.63 -1.90 4.79
N ALA A 288 8.69 -1.13 5.36
CA ALA A 288 7.39 -1.64 5.77
C ALA A 288 6.52 -2.12 4.60
N VAL A 289 6.37 -1.30 3.55
CA VAL A 289 5.59 -1.66 2.35
C VAL A 289 6.23 -2.84 1.61
N LEU A 290 7.56 -2.84 1.47
CA LEU A 290 8.28 -3.95 0.82
C LEU A 290 8.21 -5.25 1.63
N PHE A 291 8.13 -5.16 2.97
CA PHE A 291 7.90 -6.30 3.86
C PHE A 291 6.46 -6.82 3.75
N PHE A 292 5.45 -5.95 3.75
CA PHE A 292 4.04 -6.34 3.53
C PHE A 292 3.88 -7.11 2.21
N LEU A 293 4.31 -6.50 1.10
CA LEU A 293 4.16 -7.10 -0.23
C LEU A 293 5.01 -8.37 -0.38
N SER A 294 6.19 -8.42 0.27
CA SER A 294 6.95 -9.67 0.39
C SER A 294 6.18 -10.77 1.11
N ARG A 295 5.48 -10.44 2.21
CA ARG A 295 4.79 -11.42 3.06
C ARG A 295 3.48 -11.90 2.43
N ARG A 296 2.62 -10.99 1.94
CA ARG A 296 1.38 -11.31 1.22
C ARG A 296 1.65 -12.17 -0.02
N LEU A 297 2.52 -11.70 -0.92
CA LEU A 297 2.67 -12.31 -2.24
C LEU A 297 3.52 -13.60 -2.21
N ARG A 298 4.40 -13.81 -1.23
CA ARG A 298 5.08 -15.11 -1.04
C ARG A 298 4.09 -16.20 -0.60
N GLY A 299 3.13 -15.87 0.26
CA GLY A 299 2.05 -16.79 0.64
C GLY A 299 1.17 -17.18 -0.55
N SER A 300 1.00 -16.31 -1.54
CA SER A 300 0.32 -16.63 -2.80
C SER A 300 1.14 -17.49 -3.79
N GLY A 301 2.30 -18.03 -3.40
CA GLY A 301 3.19 -18.77 -4.32
C GLY A 301 3.78 -17.94 -5.48
N ARG A 302 3.56 -16.62 -5.52
CA ARG A 302 3.89 -15.79 -6.70
C ARG A 302 5.39 -15.71 -6.95
N GLY A 303 5.77 -15.89 -8.21
CA GLY A 303 7.14 -15.80 -8.69
C GLY A 303 7.78 -14.44 -8.41
N THR A 304 9.09 -14.43 -8.18
CA THR A 304 9.83 -13.24 -7.71
C THR A 304 9.67 -12.02 -8.62
N ARG A 305 9.58 -12.21 -9.94
CA ARG A 305 9.35 -11.13 -10.92
C ARG A 305 8.02 -10.40 -10.67
N THR A 306 6.92 -11.13 -10.47
CA THR A 306 5.59 -10.56 -10.15
C THR A 306 5.62 -9.77 -8.85
N ARG A 307 6.36 -10.28 -7.84
CA ARG A 307 6.54 -9.58 -6.55
C ARG A 307 7.29 -8.26 -6.71
N SER A 308 8.39 -8.24 -7.45
CA SER A 308 9.12 -6.98 -7.74
C SER A 308 8.29 -5.99 -8.55
N ILE A 309 7.46 -6.43 -9.51
CA ILE A 309 6.55 -5.53 -10.25
C ILE A 309 5.54 -4.89 -9.29
N ALA A 310 4.88 -5.65 -8.43
CA ALA A 310 3.94 -5.11 -7.45
C ALA A 310 4.62 -4.15 -6.47
N GLN A 311 5.79 -4.54 -5.93
CA GLN A 311 6.59 -3.71 -5.03
C GLN A 311 6.97 -2.35 -5.63
N LEU A 312 7.52 -2.34 -6.86
CA LEU A 312 7.88 -1.09 -7.52
C LEU A 312 6.64 -0.26 -7.92
N SER A 313 5.52 -0.91 -8.28
CA SER A 313 4.26 -0.19 -8.60
C SER A 313 3.75 0.63 -7.41
N VAL A 314 3.86 0.11 -6.18
CA VAL A 314 3.43 0.82 -4.96
C VAL A 314 4.44 1.90 -4.54
N LEU A 315 5.76 1.68 -4.72
CA LEU A 315 6.76 2.71 -4.39
C LEU A 315 6.61 4.01 -5.20
N PHE A 316 6.03 3.95 -6.42
CA PHE A 316 5.79 5.10 -7.29
C PHE A 316 4.38 5.71 -7.18
N GLN A 317 3.59 5.37 -6.15
CA GLN A 317 2.21 5.85 -5.98
C GLN A 317 2.10 7.40 -6.00
N PRO A 318 1.32 8.01 -6.92
CA PRO A 318 1.26 9.46 -7.08
C PRO A 318 0.79 10.24 -5.84
N ALA A 319 -0.38 9.91 -5.28
CA ALA A 319 -1.01 10.71 -4.22
C ALA A 319 -0.11 10.94 -2.99
N LEU A 320 0.53 9.88 -2.46
CA LEU A 320 1.44 10.01 -1.30
C LEU A 320 2.70 10.80 -1.66
N ILE A 321 3.29 10.58 -2.84
CA ILE A 321 4.47 11.34 -3.29
C ILE A 321 4.15 12.83 -3.41
N LEU A 322 2.99 13.18 -3.97
CA LEU A 322 2.57 14.56 -4.19
C LEU A 322 2.21 15.29 -2.88
N ILE A 323 1.64 14.59 -1.88
CA ILE A 323 1.35 15.20 -0.59
C ILE A 323 2.61 15.31 0.29
N ASP A 324 3.41 14.26 0.43
CA ASP A 324 4.56 14.30 1.33
C ASP A 324 5.73 15.11 0.73
N HIS A 325 6.00 14.96 -0.57
CA HIS A 325 7.14 15.63 -1.25
C HIS A 325 6.75 16.85 -2.07
N GLY A 326 5.48 17.08 -2.39
CA GLY A 326 4.99 18.31 -3.01
C GLY A 326 4.44 19.28 -1.97
N HIS A 327 3.22 18.99 -1.48
CA HIS A 327 2.52 19.81 -0.48
C HIS A 327 3.32 19.98 0.85
N PHE A 328 4.14 18.99 1.21
CA PHE A 328 4.95 18.89 2.44
C PHE A 328 4.20 18.33 3.66
N GLN A 329 4.34 17.01 3.90
CA GLN A 329 3.91 16.32 5.13
C GLN A 329 4.75 15.06 5.39
N TYR A 330 4.65 14.52 6.61
CA TYR A 330 5.26 13.25 7.03
C TYR A 330 4.23 12.10 7.14
N ASN A 331 3.34 11.91 6.16
CA ASN A 331 2.36 10.81 6.23
C ASN A 331 3.05 9.43 6.11
N ASN A 332 4.16 9.37 5.39
CA ASN A 332 5.00 8.19 5.19
C ASN A 332 5.43 7.51 6.51
N VAL A 333 5.64 8.24 7.60
CA VAL A 333 5.95 7.67 8.93
C VAL A 333 4.74 6.91 9.48
N MET A 334 3.58 7.56 9.60
CA MET A 334 2.36 6.93 10.12
C MET A 334 1.90 5.76 9.24
N LEU A 335 1.86 5.97 7.92
CA LEU A 335 1.45 4.95 6.95
C LEU A 335 2.45 3.79 6.88
N GLY A 336 3.76 4.05 7.04
CA GLY A 336 4.80 3.04 7.12
C GLY A 336 4.68 2.18 8.38
N LEU A 337 4.51 2.80 9.55
CA LEU A 337 4.28 2.09 10.81
C LEU A 337 3.01 1.23 10.75
N SER A 338 1.92 1.75 10.19
CA SER A 338 0.69 1.00 9.91
C SER A 338 0.94 -0.18 8.95
N ALA A 339 1.62 0.03 7.81
CA ALA A 339 1.96 -1.04 6.87
C ALA A 339 2.84 -2.14 7.50
N GLY A 340 3.74 -1.77 8.42
CA GLY A 340 4.55 -2.70 9.20
C GLY A 340 3.71 -3.56 10.15
N ALA A 341 2.76 -2.95 10.86
CA ALA A 341 1.79 -3.69 11.67
C ALA A 341 0.92 -4.64 10.82
N PHE A 342 0.39 -4.16 9.69
CA PHE A 342 -0.39 -4.99 8.76
C PHE A 342 0.42 -6.16 8.20
N ALA A 343 1.72 -5.97 7.96
CA ALA A 343 2.60 -7.02 7.46
C ALA A 343 2.76 -8.16 8.47
N LEU A 344 2.93 -7.82 9.76
CA LEU A 344 3.01 -8.79 10.84
C LEU A 344 1.67 -9.53 11.04
N LEU A 345 0.55 -8.80 11.02
CA LEU A 345 -0.81 -9.37 11.10
C LEU A 345 -1.16 -10.27 9.90
N SER A 346 -0.60 -10.00 8.72
CA SER A 346 -0.69 -10.85 7.51
C SER A 346 0.09 -12.16 7.69
N THR A 347 -0.39 -13.06 8.53
CA THR A 347 0.25 -14.35 8.83
C THR A 347 0.18 -15.36 7.68
N ASN A 348 1.21 -16.17 7.56
CA ASN A 348 1.31 -17.26 6.60
C ASN A 348 1.50 -18.58 7.35
N LEU A 349 0.81 -19.64 6.90
CA LEU A 349 0.83 -20.98 7.48
C LEU A 349 1.54 -21.97 6.53
N PRO A 350 2.05 -23.11 7.05
CA PRO A 350 2.47 -24.23 6.21
C PRO A 350 1.28 -24.77 5.40
N ASN A 351 1.49 -25.07 4.12
CA ASN A 351 0.47 -25.63 3.24
C ASN A 351 0.41 -27.17 3.38
N PRO A 352 -0.69 -27.76 3.87
CA PRO A 352 -0.78 -29.21 4.16
C PRO A 352 -0.67 -30.09 2.91
N ASP A 353 -1.00 -29.56 1.74
CA ASP A 353 -0.95 -30.25 0.44
C ASP A 353 0.34 -29.94 -0.34
N GLY A 354 1.28 -29.22 0.28
CA GLY A 354 2.50 -28.77 -0.34
C GLY A 354 3.57 -29.87 -0.51
N PRO A 355 4.39 -29.83 -1.57
CA PRO A 355 5.64 -30.58 -1.60
C PRO A 355 6.52 -30.17 -0.42
N GLY A 356 7.18 -31.13 0.22
CA GLY A 356 7.93 -30.94 1.46
C GLY A 356 7.09 -31.00 2.76
N PHE A 357 5.76 -31.00 2.68
CA PHE A 357 4.91 -31.13 3.89
C PHE A 357 4.93 -32.57 4.44
N GLY A 358 4.91 -32.72 5.77
CA GLY A 358 5.03 -34.01 6.46
C GLY A 358 6.44 -34.63 6.50
N LEU A 359 7.37 -34.18 5.66
CA LEU A 359 8.71 -34.78 5.56
C LEU A 359 9.62 -34.34 6.72
N SER A 360 9.95 -35.30 7.58
CA SER A 360 10.91 -35.12 8.68
C SER A 360 12.30 -34.76 8.14
N SER A 361 12.88 -33.66 8.62
CA SER A 361 14.25 -33.27 8.29
C SER A 361 15.27 -34.11 9.06
N SER A 362 15.26 -35.43 8.83
CA SER A 362 16.25 -36.38 9.34
C SER A 362 17.59 -36.18 8.60
N GLY A 363 18.30 -35.12 8.97
CA GLY A 363 19.68 -34.90 8.53
C GLY A 363 20.57 -35.95 9.17
N LYS A 364 21.06 -36.92 8.37
CA LYS A 364 22.02 -37.95 8.80
C LYS A 364 23.19 -37.29 9.57
N ARG A 365 23.25 -37.51 10.88
CA ARG A 365 24.50 -37.46 11.64
C ARG A 365 25.09 -38.87 11.63
N SER A 366 26.27 -39.01 11.04
CA SER A 366 26.96 -40.27 10.84
C SER A 366 28.03 -40.51 11.91
N SER A 367 27.78 -41.43 12.84
CA SER A 367 28.82 -42.12 13.64
C SER A 367 28.18 -43.12 14.61
N GLY A 368 28.66 -44.37 14.64
CA GLY A 368 28.33 -45.38 15.66
C GLY A 368 27.62 -46.64 15.13
N PRO A 369 28.20 -47.85 15.27
CA PRO A 369 27.49 -49.11 15.06
C PRO A 369 26.58 -49.43 16.26
N ALA A 370 25.64 -50.37 16.08
CA ALA A 370 24.61 -50.69 17.08
C ALA A 370 25.00 -51.88 17.98
N SER A 371 24.50 -51.89 19.22
CA SER A 371 24.52 -53.05 20.12
C SER A 371 23.38 -53.02 21.13
N GLY A 372 22.48 -54.01 21.07
CA GLY A 372 21.56 -54.40 22.16
C GLY A 372 20.31 -53.53 22.39
N GLY A 373 19.22 -54.19 22.82
CA GLY A 373 18.03 -53.56 23.40
C GLY A 373 16.78 -53.55 22.49
N ALA A 374 15.76 -54.31 22.88
CA ALA A 374 14.39 -54.16 22.38
C ALA A 374 13.63 -53.09 23.21
N ASP A 375 12.37 -52.83 22.81
CA ASP A 375 11.33 -52.13 23.57
C ASP A 375 11.58 -50.67 24.02
N SER A 376 11.14 -49.71 23.19
CA SER A 376 10.56 -48.42 23.63
C SER A 376 10.11 -47.51 22.46
N SER A 377 9.28 -48.01 21.56
CA SER A 377 8.70 -47.17 20.51
C SER A 377 7.77 -46.07 21.08
N THR A 378 7.87 -44.85 20.54
CA THR A 378 6.99 -43.69 20.80
C THR A 378 6.97 -43.07 22.22
N PRO A 379 8.02 -42.30 22.58
CA PRO A 379 7.76 -41.01 23.23
C PRO A 379 8.49 -39.80 22.59
N LEU A 380 9.49 -40.02 21.73
CA LEU A 380 10.36 -38.95 21.21
C LEU A 380 9.74 -38.16 20.04
N SER A 381 9.04 -38.85 19.13
CA SER A 381 8.40 -38.28 17.93
C SER A 381 7.20 -37.37 18.27
N THR A 382 6.43 -37.75 19.29
CA THR A 382 5.32 -36.95 19.82
C THR A 382 5.82 -35.72 20.59
N ARG A 383 6.92 -35.85 21.35
CA ARG A 383 7.58 -34.71 22.02
C ARG A 383 8.15 -33.68 21.04
N THR A 384 8.83 -34.13 19.97
CA THR A 384 9.38 -33.22 18.95
C THR A 384 8.28 -32.50 18.17
N SER A 385 7.21 -33.20 17.77
CA SER A 385 6.10 -32.59 17.05
C SER A 385 5.35 -31.53 17.88
N LYS A 386 4.95 -31.84 19.13
CA LYS A 386 4.35 -30.85 20.04
C LYS A 386 5.24 -29.63 20.33
N ARG A 387 6.58 -29.81 20.24
CA ARG A 387 7.56 -28.71 20.36
C ARG A 387 7.61 -27.81 19.12
N HIS A 388 7.25 -28.30 17.93
CA HIS A 388 7.11 -27.45 16.74
C HIS A 388 5.84 -26.59 16.77
N LEU A 389 4.68 -27.16 17.12
CA LEU A 389 3.42 -26.41 17.28
C LEU A 389 3.57 -25.24 18.27
N THR A 390 4.09 -25.53 19.47
CA THR A 390 4.30 -24.54 20.54
C THR A 390 5.41 -23.52 20.26
N ASN A 391 6.14 -23.69 19.14
CA ASN A 391 7.07 -22.69 18.62
C ASN A 391 6.44 -21.84 17.49
N LEU A 392 5.65 -22.45 16.58
CA LEU A 392 4.94 -21.71 15.53
C LEU A 392 3.92 -20.75 16.14
N SER A 393 3.05 -21.26 17.02
CA SER A 393 1.97 -20.46 17.62
C SER A 393 2.51 -19.29 18.43
N ARG A 394 3.59 -19.53 19.18
CA ARG A 394 4.33 -18.54 19.95
C ARG A 394 4.97 -17.47 19.06
N ARG A 395 5.61 -17.87 17.96
CA ARG A 395 6.20 -16.94 16.99
C ARG A 395 5.13 -16.04 16.35
N LEU A 396 3.97 -16.59 16.00
CA LEU A 396 2.86 -15.82 15.46
C LEU A 396 2.25 -14.87 16.51
N SER A 397 2.21 -15.27 17.78
CA SER A 397 1.85 -14.37 18.89
C SER A 397 2.87 -13.25 19.12
N TYR A 398 4.18 -13.49 18.94
CA TYR A 398 5.20 -12.43 18.94
C TYR A 398 5.06 -11.47 17.75
N ASP A 399 4.74 -11.97 16.54
CA ASP A 399 4.40 -11.11 15.40
C ASP A 399 3.20 -10.19 15.74
N TYR A 400 2.18 -10.69 16.46
CA TYR A 400 1.02 -9.88 16.88
C TYR A 400 1.38 -8.81 17.93
N VAL A 401 2.22 -9.14 18.92
CA VAL A 401 2.72 -8.15 19.90
C VAL A 401 3.56 -7.07 19.23
N ALA A 402 4.45 -7.44 18.31
CA ALA A 402 5.21 -6.48 17.52
C ALA A 402 4.30 -5.62 16.61
N ALA A 403 3.19 -6.17 16.09
CA ALA A 403 2.19 -5.40 15.36
C ALA A 403 1.48 -4.36 16.24
N ALA A 404 1.17 -4.70 17.50
CA ALA A 404 0.56 -3.78 18.46
C ALA A 404 1.49 -2.63 18.82
N ILE A 405 2.80 -2.88 18.96
CA ILE A 405 3.82 -1.83 19.17
C ILE A 405 3.88 -0.91 17.94
N LEU A 406 4.03 -1.46 16.73
CA LEU A 406 4.10 -0.64 15.51
C LEU A 406 2.81 0.17 15.26
N PHE A 407 1.64 -0.40 15.55
CA PHE A 407 0.37 0.31 15.41
C PHE A 407 0.18 1.39 16.48
N SER A 408 0.60 1.14 17.73
CA SER A 408 0.64 2.14 18.80
C SER A 408 1.57 3.31 18.45
N LEU A 409 2.73 3.05 17.84
CA LEU A 409 3.62 4.09 17.32
C LEU A 409 2.98 4.85 16.13
N SER A 410 2.26 4.17 15.25
CA SER A 410 1.52 4.79 14.13
C SER A 410 0.46 5.79 14.64
N LEU A 411 -0.32 5.38 15.64
CA LEU A 411 -1.28 6.23 16.37
C LEU A 411 -0.59 7.37 17.12
N GLY A 412 0.51 7.08 17.82
CA GLY A 412 1.31 8.05 18.56
C GLY A 412 2.05 9.07 17.68
N PHE A 413 2.12 8.83 16.36
CA PHE A 413 2.62 9.79 15.38
C PHE A 413 1.51 10.66 14.80
N LYS A 414 0.43 10.06 14.28
CA LYS A 414 -0.73 10.79 13.73
C LYS A 414 -2.02 10.05 14.09
N GLN A 415 -2.88 10.72 14.85
CA GLN A 415 -4.17 10.21 15.35
C GLN A 415 -5.10 9.69 14.25
N MET A 416 -4.94 10.16 13.02
CA MET A 416 -5.70 9.72 11.84
C MET A 416 -5.56 8.21 11.57
N ALA A 417 -4.49 7.54 12.06
CA ALA A 417 -4.36 6.08 12.00
C ALA A 417 -5.49 5.30 12.72
N LEU A 418 -6.32 5.97 13.54
CA LEU A 418 -7.54 5.42 14.12
C LEU A 418 -8.52 4.85 13.08
N TYR A 419 -8.47 5.31 11.82
CA TYR A 419 -9.28 4.76 10.72
C TYR A 419 -9.06 3.24 10.49
N TYR A 420 -7.94 2.68 10.97
CA TYR A 420 -7.66 1.24 10.92
C TYR A 420 -7.93 0.52 12.25
N ALA A 421 -8.08 1.26 13.36
CA ALA A 421 -8.04 0.69 14.70
C ALA A 421 -9.15 -0.35 14.98
N PRO A 422 -10.41 -0.19 14.54
CA PRO A 422 -11.44 -1.22 14.72
C PRO A 422 -11.09 -2.56 14.03
N ALA A 423 -10.49 -2.50 12.84
CA ALA A 423 -10.05 -3.68 12.11
C ALA A 423 -8.81 -4.34 12.77
N VAL A 424 -7.82 -3.54 13.18
CA VAL A 424 -6.62 -4.03 13.89
C VAL A 424 -6.98 -4.66 15.23
N PHE A 425 -7.88 -4.04 15.99
CA PHE A 425 -8.41 -4.58 17.24
C PHE A 425 -9.15 -5.91 17.01
N ALA A 426 -10.04 -5.97 16.00
CA ALA A 426 -10.82 -7.16 15.69
C ALA A 426 -9.95 -8.39 15.38
N ILE A 427 -8.94 -8.26 14.50
CA ILE A 427 -8.03 -9.39 14.18
C ILE A 427 -7.19 -9.82 15.40
N MET A 428 -6.74 -8.87 16.23
CA MET A 428 -5.97 -9.16 17.44
C MET A 428 -6.81 -9.89 18.48
N LEU A 429 -7.99 -9.35 18.84
CA LEU A 429 -8.91 -9.97 19.78
C LEU A 429 -9.39 -11.34 19.26
N GLY A 430 -9.61 -11.47 17.95
CA GLY A 430 -9.94 -12.73 17.29
C GLY A 430 -8.87 -13.81 17.49
N ARG A 431 -7.57 -13.47 17.39
CA ARG A 431 -6.50 -14.42 17.70
C ARG A 431 -6.46 -14.79 19.18
N CYS A 432 -6.70 -13.84 20.11
CA CYS A 432 -6.81 -14.14 21.54
C CYS A 432 -7.95 -15.13 21.82
N TRP A 433 -9.12 -14.91 21.23
CA TRP A 433 -10.28 -15.79 21.34
C TRP A 433 -10.02 -17.18 20.75
N GLY A 434 -9.43 -17.26 19.55
CA GLY A 434 -9.05 -18.53 18.92
C GLY A 434 -8.05 -19.35 19.75
N LEU A 435 -7.08 -18.68 20.39
CA LEU A 435 -6.15 -19.34 21.31
C LEU A 435 -6.86 -19.84 22.58
N ALA A 436 -7.75 -19.03 23.18
CA ALA A 436 -8.54 -19.44 24.33
C ALA A 436 -9.43 -20.67 24.03
N ALA A 437 -10.11 -20.67 22.89
CA ALA A 437 -11.08 -21.69 22.51
C ALA A 437 -10.48 -22.99 21.95
N HIS A 438 -9.29 -22.95 21.34
CA HIS A 438 -8.69 -24.12 20.66
C HIS A 438 -7.35 -24.59 21.22
N VAL A 439 -6.67 -23.80 22.06
CA VAL A 439 -5.37 -24.15 22.66
C VAL A 439 -5.41 -24.13 24.19
N GLY A 440 -6.28 -23.31 24.78
CA GLY A 440 -6.53 -23.21 26.21
C GLY A 440 -6.62 -21.75 26.66
N PHE A 441 -7.51 -21.47 27.62
CA PHE A 441 -7.84 -20.11 28.08
C PHE A 441 -6.59 -19.28 28.40
N ASP A 442 -5.64 -19.86 29.15
CA ASP A 442 -4.37 -19.22 29.53
C ASP A 442 -3.54 -18.72 28.33
N ARG A 443 -3.65 -19.36 27.16
CA ARG A 443 -2.93 -18.94 25.94
C ARG A 443 -3.58 -17.75 25.28
N GLY A 444 -4.90 -17.67 25.29
CA GLY A 444 -5.65 -16.50 24.85
C GLY A 444 -5.43 -15.32 25.80
N LEU A 445 -5.54 -15.55 27.10
CA LEU A 445 -5.29 -14.56 28.14
C LEU A 445 -3.84 -14.06 28.13
N ALA A 446 -2.84 -14.93 27.99
CA ALA A 446 -1.44 -14.51 27.90
C ALA A 446 -1.15 -13.66 26.65
N LEU A 447 -1.79 -13.92 25.51
CA LEU A 447 -1.68 -13.02 24.35
C LEU A 447 -2.42 -11.70 24.60
N PHE A 448 -3.63 -11.73 25.16
CA PHE A 448 -4.42 -10.53 25.46
C PHE A 448 -3.68 -9.60 26.43
N SER A 449 -3.20 -10.12 27.57
CA SER A 449 -2.39 -9.39 28.54
C SER A 449 -1.07 -8.91 27.92
N GLY A 450 -0.42 -9.72 27.08
CA GLY A 450 0.78 -9.29 26.35
C GLY A 450 0.51 -8.11 25.41
N LEU A 451 -0.57 -8.15 24.62
CA LEU A 451 -0.99 -7.06 23.75
C LEU A 451 -1.31 -5.79 24.57
N ALA A 452 -2.05 -5.93 25.68
CA ALA A 452 -2.37 -4.82 26.57
C ALA A 452 -1.09 -4.19 27.18
N ILE A 453 -0.20 -5.01 27.77
CA ILE A 453 1.05 -4.54 28.39
C ILE A 453 1.93 -3.80 27.36
N PHE A 454 2.16 -4.36 26.18
CA PHE A 454 3.04 -3.71 25.19
C PHE A 454 2.39 -2.51 24.50
N THR A 455 1.06 -2.48 24.34
CA THR A 455 0.31 -1.29 23.89
C THR A 455 0.45 -0.16 24.90
N THR A 456 0.11 -0.42 26.17
CA THR A 456 0.23 0.56 27.26
C THR A 456 1.67 1.04 27.44
N LEU A 457 2.66 0.15 27.42
CA LEU A 457 4.07 0.53 27.50
C LEU A 457 4.52 1.42 26.33
N THR A 458 4.01 1.19 25.12
CA THR A 458 4.31 2.04 23.95
C THR A 458 3.70 3.43 24.08
N PHE A 459 2.47 3.55 24.59
CA PHE A 459 1.87 4.86 24.88
C PHE A 459 2.53 5.56 26.08
N VAL A 460 2.82 4.84 27.17
CA VAL A 460 3.50 5.39 28.35
C VAL A 460 4.89 5.91 27.99
N THR A 461 5.67 5.20 27.16
CA THR A 461 7.00 5.66 26.73
C THR A 461 6.94 6.85 25.77
N THR A 462 5.95 6.93 24.88
CA THR A 462 5.83 8.07 23.94
C THR A 462 5.24 9.32 24.58
N PHE A 463 4.30 9.18 25.52
CA PHE A 463 3.66 10.28 26.26
C PHE A 463 4.36 10.64 27.58
N HIS A 464 5.42 9.93 27.98
CA HIS A 464 6.02 9.95 29.33
C HIS A 464 6.05 11.32 30.04
N PRO A 465 6.57 12.42 29.44
CA PRO A 465 6.67 13.69 30.16
C PRO A 465 5.31 14.27 30.56
N TRP A 466 4.32 14.21 29.66
CA TRP A 466 2.98 14.78 29.87
C TRP A 466 2.08 13.93 30.76
N LEU A 467 2.46 12.68 31.07
CA LEU A 467 1.77 11.82 32.04
C LEU A 467 2.05 12.23 33.50
N THR A 468 3.00 13.13 33.74
CA THR A 468 3.35 13.62 35.10
C THR A 468 2.29 14.54 35.71
N SER A 469 1.44 15.16 34.89
CA SER A 469 0.36 16.05 35.35
C SER A 469 -0.93 15.84 34.54
N PRO A 470 -2.10 15.68 35.18
CA PRO A 470 -3.38 15.57 34.48
C PRO A 470 -3.66 16.77 33.55
N THR A 471 -3.20 17.97 33.91
CA THR A 471 -3.39 19.19 33.08
C THR A 471 -2.58 19.14 31.79
N GLN A 472 -1.33 18.65 31.84
CA GLN A 472 -0.51 18.44 30.65
C GLN A 472 -1.10 17.34 29.76
N PHE A 473 -1.47 16.20 30.34
CA PHE A 473 -2.10 15.11 29.59
C PHE A 473 -3.40 15.56 28.89
N LEU A 474 -4.30 16.23 29.59
CA LEU A 474 -5.56 16.70 29.02
C LEU A 474 -5.35 17.75 27.92
N GLN A 475 -4.37 18.66 28.06
CA GLN A 475 -4.02 19.60 27.00
C GLN A 475 -3.54 18.88 25.73
N VAL A 476 -2.65 17.87 25.87
CA VAL A 476 -2.18 17.06 24.75
C VAL A 476 -3.36 16.36 24.06
N ILE A 477 -4.26 15.72 24.81
CA ILE A 477 -5.45 15.06 24.25
C ILE A 477 -6.38 16.06 23.53
N HIS A 478 -6.58 17.27 24.09
CA HIS A 478 -7.41 18.30 23.49
C HIS A 478 -6.82 18.87 22.18
N ARG A 479 -5.49 19.01 22.08
CA ARG A 479 -4.83 19.38 20.81
C ARG A 479 -4.91 18.26 19.75
N ILE A 480 -4.79 17.00 20.17
CA ILE A 480 -4.90 15.85 19.25
C ILE A 480 -6.34 15.70 18.70
N PHE A 481 -7.36 15.99 19.51
CA PHE A 481 -8.77 15.82 19.14
C PHE A 481 -9.57 17.14 19.25
N PRO A 482 -9.41 18.07 18.30
CA PRO A 482 -10.13 19.34 18.28
C PRO A 482 -11.61 19.14 17.90
N LEU A 483 -12.43 18.79 18.89
CA LEU A 483 -13.87 18.50 18.72
C LEU A 483 -14.70 19.68 18.17
N ALA A 484 -14.15 20.89 18.13
CA ALA A 484 -14.82 22.11 17.70
C ALA A 484 -14.86 22.35 16.17
N ARG A 485 -14.12 21.59 15.34
CA ARG A 485 -14.16 21.72 13.86
C ARG A 485 -15.40 21.05 13.26
N GLY A 486 -16.13 21.74 12.39
CA GLY A 486 -17.33 21.27 11.72
C GLY A 486 -17.09 20.59 10.35
N ILE A 487 -18.04 19.75 9.92
CA ILE A 487 -17.95 18.92 8.69
C ILE A 487 -17.68 19.74 7.42
N PHE A 488 -18.26 20.94 7.31
CA PHE A 488 -18.35 21.68 6.04
C PHE A 488 -17.28 22.77 5.89
N GLU A 489 -16.20 22.70 6.68
CA GLU A 489 -15.05 23.61 6.57
C GLU A 489 -14.25 23.36 5.28
N ASP A 490 -13.95 22.09 4.96
CA ASP A 490 -13.24 21.67 3.75
C ASP A 490 -14.18 21.06 2.68
N LYS A 491 -13.80 21.14 1.39
CA LYS A 491 -14.56 20.53 0.27
C LYS A 491 -14.18 19.07 0.02
N VAL A 492 -14.34 18.24 1.04
CA VAL A 492 -13.91 16.84 1.00
C VAL A 492 -14.90 15.96 0.24
N ALA A 493 -14.40 14.95 -0.49
CA ALA A 493 -15.19 13.96 -1.20
C ALA A 493 -15.91 12.92 -0.29
N ASN A 494 -16.42 13.34 0.88
CA ASN A 494 -17.23 12.52 1.77
C ASN A 494 -18.74 12.60 1.44
N LEU A 495 -19.55 11.72 2.03
CA LEU A 495 -21.00 11.66 1.77
C LEU A 495 -21.72 12.96 2.17
N TRP A 496 -21.36 13.55 3.31
CA TRP A 496 -22.06 14.72 3.85
C TRP A 496 -21.87 15.95 2.97
N CYS A 497 -20.64 16.19 2.49
CA CYS A 497 -20.32 17.24 1.53
C CYS A 497 -21.08 17.00 0.22
N PHE A 498 -20.95 15.79 -0.36
CA PHE A 498 -21.64 15.37 -1.59
C PHE A 498 -23.17 15.61 -1.53
N LEU A 499 -23.84 15.16 -0.47
CA LEU A 499 -25.28 15.38 -0.28
C LEU A 499 -25.66 16.85 -0.06
N SER A 500 -24.76 17.71 0.45
CA SER A 500 -25.04 19.14 0.61
C SER A 500 -24.87 19.95 -0.70
N VAL A 501 -24.02 19.48 -1.62
CA VAL A 501 -23.75 20.15 -2.91
C VAL A 501 -24.58 19.62 -4.09
N LEU A 502 -25.12 18.40 -4.01
CA LEU A 502 -25.90 17.79 -5.11
C LEU A 502 -27.06 18.71 -5.57
N PRO A 503 -27.14 19.07 -6.88
CA PRO A 503 -28.16 19.98 -7.38
C PRO A 503 -29.57 19.38 -7.36
N ILE A 504 -29.67 18.04 -7.41
CA ILE A 504 -30.94 17.31 -7.41
C ILE A 504 -31.62 17.26 -6.02
N ILE A 505 -30.91 17.61 -4.95
CA ILE A 505 -31.45 17.62 -3.58
C ILE A 505 -32.02 19.02 -3.26
N PRO A 506 -33.33 19.13 -2.95
CA PRO A 506 -33.97 20.37 -2.53
C PRO A 506 -33.24 21.02 -1.35
N ARG A 507 -33.17 22.36 -1.30
CA ARG A 507 -32.40 23.07 -0.26
C ARG A 507 -32.82 22.66 1.17
N SER A 508 -34.12 22.51 1.40
CA SER A 508 -34.71 22.07 2.67
C SER A 508 -34.36 20.63 3.09
N LEU A 509 -33.80 19.81 2.19
CA LEU A 509 -33.42 18.41 2.45
C LEU A 509 -31.89 18.20 2.49
N ARG A 510 -31.11 19.29 2.56
CA ARG A 510 -29.64 19.20 2.64
C ARG A 510 -29.20 19.01 4.10
N PRO A 511 -28.22 18.12 4.39
CA PRO A 511 -27.82 17.84 5.78
C PRO A 511 -27.41 19.06 6.61
N LYS A 512 -26.87 20.11 5.96
CA LYS A 512 -26.49 21.37 6.60
C LYS A 512 -27.68 22.21 7.07
N GLU A 513 -28.81 22.14 6.37
CA GLU A 513 -30.03 22.91 6.66
C GLU A 513 -31.01 22.13 7.54
N LEU A 514 -30.99 20.79 7.44
CA LEU A 514 -31.83 19.86 8.22
C LEU A 514 -31.42 19.70 9.69
N MET A 515 -30.13 19.87 10.01
CA MET A 515 -29.55 19.37 11.26
C MET A 515 -28.54 20.32 11.87
N SER A 516 -28.53 20.44 13.20
CA SER A 516 -27.44 21.09 13.93
C SER A 516 -26.13 20.32 13.76
N VAL A 517 -24.99 21.02 13.91
CA VAL A 517 -23.65 20.43 13.81
C VAL A 517 -23.48 19.25 14.77
N GLU A 518 -24.00 19.35 16.00
CA GLU A 518 -24.02 18.25 16.97
C GLU A 518 -24.88 17.06 16.52
N ALA A 519 -26.07 17.30 16.00
CA ALA A 519 -26.94 16.21 15.54
C ALA A 519 -26.30 15.47 14.35
N LEU A 520 -25.64 16.21 13.46
CA LEU A 520 -24.92 15.64 12.32
C LEU A 520 -23.62 14.94 12.76
N ALA A 521 -22.98 15.37 13.85
CA ALA A 521 -21.89 14.63 14.52
C ALA A 521 -22.35 13.28 15.08
N ARG A 522 -23.48 13.26 15.79
CA ARG A 522 -24.07 12.04 16.35
C ARG A 522 -24.48 11.07 15.24
N VAL A 523 -25.12 11.55 14.17
CA VAL A 523 -25.54 10.71 13.03
C VAL A 523 -24.34 10.21 12.19
N SER A 524 -23.32 11.03 11.94
CA SER A 524 -22.11 10.57 11.23
C SER A 524 -21.32 9.53 12.04
N MET A 525 -21.20 9.71 13.36
CA MET A 525 -20.64 8.71 14.27
C MET A 525 -21.43 7.39 14.21
N ILE A 526 -22.75 7.43 14.40
CA ILE A 526 -23.62 6.24 14.38
C ILE A 526 -23.54 5.54 13.02
N THR A 527 -23.62 6.28 11.92
CA THR A 527 -23.50 5.76 10.55
C THR A 527 -22.17 5.04 10.38
N THR A 528 -21.06 5.69 10.74
CA THR A 528 -19.70 5.12 10.62
C THR A 528 -19.56 3.82 11.42
N VAL A 529 -20.05 3.78 12.66
CA VAL A 529 -20.00 2.58 13.52
C VAL A 529 -20.83 1.44 12.92
N LEU A 530 -22.05 1.71 12.47
CA LEU A 530 -22.94 0.70 11.88
C LEU A 530 -22.35 0.07 10.61
N VAL A 531 -21.67 0.85 9.75
CA VAL A 531 -21.14 0.32 8.49
C VAL A 531 -19.81 -0.44 8.64
N ILE A 532 -18.98 -0.14 9.64
CA ILE A 532 -17.72 -0.88 9.88
C ILE A 532 -17.92 -2.16 10.69
N LEU A 533 -18.95 -2.20 11.55
CA LEU A 533 -19.14 -3.28 12.52
C LEU A 533 -19.25 -4.68 11.89
N PRO A 534 -20.02 -4.92 10.80
CA PRO A 534 -20.07 -6.24 10.15
C PRO A 534 -18.71 -6.69 9.62
N GLY A 535 -17.94 -5.75 9.04
CA GLY A 535 -16.59 -6.02 8.54
C GLY A 535 -15.61 -6.37 9.67
N CYS A 536 -15.71 -5.68 10.81
CA CYS A 536 -14.90 -5.97 12.00
C CYS A 536 -15.27 -7.33 12.62
N ILE A 537 -16.56 -7.65 12.78
CA ILE A 537 -17.03 -8.95 13.31
C ILE A 537 -16.50 -10.10 12.44
N GLN A 538 -16.59 -9.99 11.12
CA GLN A 538 -16.08 -11.01 10.21
C GLN A 538 -14.55 -11.19 10.33
N LEU A 539 -13.80 -10.09 10.47
CA LEU A 539 -12.34 -10.14 10.66
C LEU A 539 -11.93 -10.73 12.03
N PHE A 540 -12.71 -10.49 13.08
CA PHE A 540 -12.55 -11.15 14.38
C PHE A 540 -12.68 -12.67 14.25
N TRP A 541 -13.74 -13.16 13.61
CA TRP A 541 -13.92 -14.59 13.39
C TRP A 541 -12.85 -15.18 12.46
N ALA A 542 -12.32 -14.42 11.51
CA ALA A 542 -11.16 -14.82 10.72
C ALA A 542 -9.88 -14.96 11.56
N GLY A 543 -9.68 -14.10 12.55
CA GLY A 543 -8.60 -14.19 13.54
C GLY A 543 -8.71 -15.48 14.38
N ALA A 544 -9.92 -15.83 14.83
CA ALA A 544 -10.16 -17.06 15.59
C ALA A 544 -9.98 -18.32 14.72
N GLN A 545 -10.60 -18.35 13.54
CA GLN A 545 -10.50 -19.44 12.55
C GLN A 545 -9.05 -19.66 12.07
N THR A 546 -8.21 -18.62 12.07
CA THR A 546 -6.78 -18.76 11.80
C THR A 546 -6.07 -19.66 12.82
N VAL A 547 -6.45 -19.59 14.11
CA VAL A 547 -5.89 -20.48 15.14
C VAL A 547 -6.41 -21.90 14.98
N LYS A 548 -7.68 -22.09 14.60
CA LYS A 548 -8.23 -23.42 14.31
C LYS A 548 -7.45 -24.12 13.20
N VAL A 549 -7.26 -23.45 12.05
CA VAL A 549 -6.49 -23.98 10.91
C VAL A 549 -5.01 -24.19 11.28
N GLU A 550 -4.43 -23.35 12.16
CA GLU A 550 -3.08 -23.53 12.69
C GLU A 550 -2.93 -24.86 13.46
N MET A 551 -3.97 -25.31 14.18
CA MET A 551 -3.98 -26.62 14.87
C MET A 551 -4.27 -27.78 13.91
N GLU A 552 -5.23 -27.63 13.01
CA GLU A 552 -5.59 -28.66 12.00
C GLU A 552 -4.38 -29.03 11.11
N VAL A 553 -3.59 -28.03 10.69
CA VAL A 553 -2.36 -28.25 9.90
C VAL A 553 -1.32 -29.05 10.71
N ASP A 554 -1.18 -28.81 12.01
CA ASP A 554 -0.24 -29.58 12.85
C ASP A 554 -0.70 -31.03 13.08
N GLU A 555 -2.01 -31.27 13.22
CA GLU A 555 -2.54 -32.64 13.25
C GLU A 555 -2.20 -33.42 11.97
N VAL A 556 -2.37 -32.81 10.79
CA VAL A 556 -2.02 -33.46 9.52
C VAL A 556 -0.50 -33.68 9.42
N GLN A 557 0.33 -32.73 9.88
CA GLN A 557 1.78 -32.89 9.97
C GLN A 557 2.17 -34.06 10.89
N GLN A 558 1.56 -34.18 12.08
CA GLN A 558 1.78 -35.28 13.02
C GLN A 558 1.37 -36.64 12.42
N ARG A 559 0.21 -36.71 11.75
CA ARG A 559 -0.28 -37.94 11.11
C ARG A 559 0.65 -38.39 9.97
N LYS A 560 1.05 -37.47 9.07
CA LYS A 560 2.02 -37.77 7.99
C LYS A 560 3.39 -38.19 8.53
N GLY A 561 3.86 -37.53 9.60
CA GLY A 561 5.12 -37.89 10.27
C GLY A 561 5.15 -39.31 10.82
N LYS A 562 4.05 -39.78 11.46
CA LYS A 562 3.93 -41.16 11.94
C LYS A 562 3.93 -42.19 10.80
N VAL A 563 3.16 -41.95 9.74
CA VAL A 563 3.11 -42.86 8.57
C VAL A 563 4.51 -42.99 7.94
N SER A 564 5.27 -41.90 7.86
CA SER A 564 6.65 -41.93 7.35
C SER A 564 7.67 -42.63 8.26
N GLN A 565 7.33 -42.96 9.51
CA GLN A 565 8.23 -43.70 10.44
C GLN A 565 7.96 -45.21 10.48
N ASN A 566 6.75 -45.67 10.17
CA ASN A 566 6.35 -47.06 10.35
C ASN A 566 6.71 -48.01 9.19
N GLY A 567 7.43 -47.53 8.17
CA GLY A 567 7.90 -48.36 7.06
C GLY A 567 6.88 -48.58 5.95
N THR A 568 7.33 -49.23 4.86
CA THR A 568 6.59 -49.41 3.62
C THR A 568 5.92 -50.79 3.56
N ASP A 569 4.72 -50.91 4.11
CA ASP A 569 3.83 -52.05 3.86
C ASP A 569 2.37 -51.61 3.72
N ALA A 570 2.10 -50.86 2.64
CA ALA A 570 0.75 -50.50 2.23
C ALA A 570 0.68 -50.19 0.72
N HIS A 571 0.32 -51.17 -0.10
CA HIS A 571 -0.37 -50.91 -1.37
C HIS A 571 -1.83 -50.49 -1.10
N GLY A 572 -1.98 -49.40 -0.32
CA GLY A 572 -3.25 -48.77 0.01
C GLY A 572 -3.64 -47.74 -1.05
N ARG A 573 -4.92 -47.72 -1.42
CA ARG A 573 -5.49 -46.77 -2.38
C ARG A 573 -5.26 -45.31 -1.94
N PRO A 574 -5.18 -44.34 -2.87
CA PRO A 574 -5.14 -42.92 -2.53
C PRO A 574 -6.43 -42.52 -1.80
N TYR A 575 -6.36 -42.43 -0.46
CA TYR A 575 -7.48 -41.96 0.34
C TYR A 575 -7.63 -40.45 0.17
N PHE A 576 -8.79 -40.05 -0.35
CA PHE A 576 -9.26 -38.68 -0.22
C PHE A 576 -9.38 -38.35 1.28
N ALA A 577 -8.54 -37.44 1.75
CA ALA A 577 -8.88 -36.71 2.97
C ALA A 577 -10.19 -35.94 2.71
N ALA A 578 -11.12 -35.97 3.66
CA ALA A 578 -12.31 -35.13 3.62
C ALA A 578 -11.84 -33.68 3.44
N SER A 579 -12.28 -33.03 2.35
CA SER A 579 -11.53 -31.91 1.79
C SER A 579 -11.67 -30.65 2.65
N ILE A 580 -10.68 -30.43 3.53
CA ILE A 580 -10.27 -29.07 3.90
C ILE A 580 -9.75 -28.44 2.61
N LYS A 581 -10.64 -27.79 1.85
CA LYS A 581 -10.26 -27.05 0.64
C LYS A 581 -9.38 -25.87 1.05
N ALA A 582 -8.07 -26.09 1.07
CA ALA A 582 -7.13 -25.01 0.78
C ALA A 582 -7.48 -24.49 -0.63
N PRO A 583 -7.87 -23.22 -0.81
CA PRO A 583 -8.23 -22.72 -2.14
C PRO A 583 -6.96 -22.52 -2.99
N SER A 584 -6.51 -23.60 -3.63
CA SER A 584 -5.54 -23.62 -4.72
C SER A 584 -6.21 -24.26 -5.94
N SER A 585 -6.41 -23.44 -6.99
CA SER A 585 -6.77 -23.85 -8.36
C SER A 585 -7.84 -24.94 -8.50
N TYR A 586 -9.11 -24.52 -8.52
CA TYR A 586 -10.18 -25.25 -9.23
C TYR A 586 -11.17 -24.27 -9.87
N ASP A 587 -11.87 -24.76 -10.89
CA ASP A 587 -12.58 -23.95 -11.87
C ASP A 587 -13.80 -23.20 -11.31
N GLY A 588 -13.92 -21.93 -11.70
CA GLY A 588 -15.09 -21.10 -11.45
C GLY A 588 -16.25 -21.42 -12.37
N ALA A 589 -16.94 -22.55 -12.12
CA ALA A 589 -18.24 -22.81 -12.75
C ALA A 589 -19.28 -21.81 -12.21
N SER A 590 -19.58 -20.78 -13.00
CA SER A 590 -20.49 -19.70 -12.61
C SER A 590 -21.95 -20.18 -12.55
N VAL A 591 -22.56 -20.15 -11.37
CA VAL A 591 -24.02 -20.20 -11.25
C VAL A 591 -24.57 -18.83 -11.62
N ALA A 592 -24.90 -18.66 -12.89
CA ALA A 592 -25.62 -17.51 -13.44
C ALA A 592 -26.82 -18.04 -14.25
N GLY A 593 -27.93 -17.28 -14.26
CA GLY A 593 -29.21 -17.77 -14.76
C GLY A 593 -29.24 -18.07 -16.27
N SER A 594 -30.06 -19.05 -16.65
CA SER A 594 -30.30 -19.42 -18.04
C SER A 594 -31.07 -18.32 -18.78
N VAL A 595 -30.50 -17.83 -19.88
CA VAL A 595 -31.20 -17.11 -20.96
C VAL A 595 -30.72 -17.71 -22.27
N MET A 596 -31.63 -17.91 -23.23
CA MET A 596 -31.35 -18.70 -24.45
C MET A 596 -30.29 -18.07 -25.35
N ALA A 597 -29.35 -18.89 -25.83
CA ALA A 597 -28.55 -18.63 -27.02
C ALA A 597 -28.30 -19.95 -27.77
N THR A 598 -28.47 -19.94 -29.10
CA THR A 598 -28.44 -21.15 -29.95
C THR A 598 -27.01 -21.66 -30.23
N PRO A 599 -26.84 -22.96 -30.52
CA PRO A 599 -25.51 -23.60 -30.60
C PRO A 599 -24.77 -23.31 -31.91
N LEU A 600 -23.50 -22.90 -31.82
CA LEU A 600 -22.59 -22.74 -32.97
C LEU A 600 -21.25 -23.48 -32.77
N ARG A 601 -21.19 -24.66 -33.38
CA ARG A 601 -20.05 -25.35 -34.02
C ARG A 601 -18.62 -24.94 -33.59
N GLN A 602 -17.97 -25.79 -32.78
CA GLN A 602 -16.51 -25.72 -32.52
C GLN A 602 -15.67 -26.13 -33.75
N PRO A 603 -14.51 -25.48 -33.99
CA PRO A 603 -13.38 -26.06 -34.72
C PRO A 603 -12.37 -26.74 -33.77
N ARG A 604 -11.83 -27.89 -34.17
CA ARG A 604 -10.73 -28.60 -33.49
C ARG A 604 -9.37 -28.16 -34.05
N HIS A 605 -8.36 -27.94 -33.20
CA HIS A 605 -6.91 -28.20 -33.38
C HIS A 605 -6.07 -27.39 -32.36
N ARG A 606 -4.83 -27.75 -31.96
CA ARG A 606 -4.08 -29.04 -31.94
C ARG A 606 -2.99 -28.87 -30.89
N GLY A 607 -2.75 -29.86 -30.02
CA GLY A 607 -1.73 -29.74 -28.96
C GLY A 607 -0.29 -29.93 -29.47
N SER A 608 0.67 -29.18 -28.94
CA SER A 608 2.10 -29.37 -29.15
C SER A 608 2.78 -29.94 -27.90
N ILE A 609 3.21 -31.20 -27.94
CA ILE A 609 4.02 -31.83 -26.90
C ILE A 609 5.49 -31.51 -27.18
N SER A 610 6.25 -31.09 -26.17
CA SER A 610 7.70 -30.84 -26.26
C SER A 610 8.47 -31.72 -25.27
N THR A 611 8.46 -33.03 -25.53
CA THR A 611 9.34 -33.99 -24.87
C THR A 611 10.74 -33.90 -25.49
N ALA A 612 11.72 -33.41 -24.73
CA ALA A 612 13.11 -33.39 -25.18
C ALA A 612 13.73 -34.80 -25.11
N SER A 613 13.93 -35.42 -26.27
CA SER A 613 14.59 -36.72 -26.41
C SER A 613 16.11 -36.58 -26.35
N ALA A 614 16.76 -37.23 -25.38
CA ALA A 614 18.20 -37.43 -25.35
C ALA A 614 18.53 -38.83 -25.91
N THR A 615 19.34 -38.90 -26.96
CA THR A 615 19.72 -40.16 -27.62
C THR A 615 20.81 -40.91 -26.84
N PRO A 616 20.66 -42.23 -26.59
CA PRO A 616 21.71 -43.02 -25.93
C PRO A 616 22.77 -43.47 -26.94
N MET A 617 24.01 -42.99 -26.81
CA MET A 617 25.16 -43.61 -27.48
C MET A 617 25.64 -44.82 -26.68
N LYS A 618 25.83 -45.96 -27.35
CA LYS A 618 26.53 -47.12 -26.82
C LYS A 618 28.01 -47.05 -27.21
N SER A 619 28.91 -47.33 -26.27
CA SER A 619 30.30 -47.71 -26.57
C SER A 619 30.78 -48.70 -25.52
N SER A 620 31.04 -49.94 -25.93
CA SER A 620 31.52 -51.02 -25.08
C SER A 620 33.02 -51.25 -25.27
N VAL A 621 33.81 -51.14 -24.19
CA VAL A 621 35.16 -51.70 -24.11
C VAL A 621 35.32 -52.37 -22.75
N THR A 622 35.83 -53.59 -22.74
CA THR A 622 36.15 -54.36 -21.53
C THR A 622 37.60 -54.12 -21.09
N GLY A 623 37.82 -53.87 -19.80
CA GLY A 623 39.14 -53.82 -19.20
C GLY A 623 39.03 -53.80 -17.68
N GLY A 624 39.69 -54.73 -17.00
CA GLY A 624 39.73 -54.81 -15.53
C GLY A 624 41.08 -54.41 -14.94
N VAL A 625 41.25 -54.69 -13.63
CA VAL A 625 42.44 -54.43 -12.78
C VAL A 625 42.52 -53.02 -12.19
N GLY A 626 42.95 -52.94 -10.92
CA GLY A 626 43.44 -51.73 -10.27
C GLY A 626 42.51 -51.14 -9.20
N ALA A 627 42.82 -51.37 -7.92
CA ALA A 627 42.14 -50.71 -6.81
C ALA A 627 42.86 -49.41 -6.42
N SER A 628 42.12 -48.31 -6.31
CA SER A 628 42.51 -47.16 -5.48
C SER A 628 41.28 -46.38 -5.02
N GLY A 629 41.22 -46.07 -3.72
CA GLY A 629 40.09 -45.35 -3.15
C GLY A 629 40.23 -43.85 -3.33
N HIS A 630 39.34 -43.22 -4.11
CA HIS A 630 39.20 -41.77 -4.18
C HIS A 630 37.75 -41.36 -3.92
N SER A 631 37.55 -40.50 -2.91
CA SER A 631 36.24 -40.00 -2.52
C SER A 631 35.76 -38.97 -3.54
N THR A 632 34.91 -39.40 -4.48
CA THR A 632 34.30 -38.54 -5.51
C THR A 632 33.30 -37.58 -4.88
N ARG A 633 33.82 -36.45 -4.38
CA ARG A 633 33.04 -35.34 -3.81
C ARG A 633 32.04 -34.81 -4.84
N SER A 634 30.79 -35.23 -4.72
CA SER A 634 29.70 -34.88 -5.64
C SER A 634 29.68 -33.38 -5.96
N LEU A 635 29.90 -33.04 -7.24
CA LEU A 635 29.80 -31.68 -7.76
C LEU A 635 28.36 -31.27 -8.10
N LEU A 636 27.39 -32.18 -7.97
CA LEU A 636 25.98 -31.80 -8.01
C LEU A 636 25.67 -30.90 -6.81
N PRO A 637 25.03 -29.74 -7.00
CA PRO A 637 24.54 -28.96 -5.87
C PRO A 637 23.58 -29.82 -5.05
N PRO A 638 23.57 -29.70 -3.71
CA PRO A 638 22.65 -30.47 -2.88
C PRO A 638 21.21 -30.20 -3.36
N PRO A 639 20.34 -31.24 -3.45
CA PRO A 639 18.96 -31.04 -3.87
C PRO A 639 18.32 -29.96 -2.99
N PRO A 640 17.57 -29.01 -3.56
CA PRO A 640 17.05 -27.88 -2.81
C PRO A 640 16.25 -28.42 -1.63
N ARG A 641 16.59 -27.97 -0.41
CA ARG A 641 15.86 -28.35 0.81
C ARG A 641 14.37 -28.18 0.52
N GLN A 642 13.60 -29.27 0.60
CA GLN A 642 12.15 -29.25 0.35
C GLN A 642 11.46 -28.51 1.50
N GLN A 643 11.55 -27.18 1.44
CA GLN A 643 10.88 -26.27 2.34
C GLN A 643 9.40 -26.36 2.02
N ALA A 644 8.61 -26.90 2.95
CA ALA A 644 7.17 -27.04 2.82
C ALA A 644 6.56 -25.72 2.29
N SER A 645 5.78 -25.82 1.21
CA SER A 645 5.17 -24.63 0.62
C SER A 645 4.26 -23.91 1.62
N ILE A 646 3.98 -22.63 1.38
CA ILE A 646 3.39 -21.72 2.35
C ILE A 646 2.11 -21.12 1.76
N CYS A 647 1.05 -21.01 2.56
CA CYS A 647 -0.23 -20.40 2.17
C CYS A 647 -0.61 -19.23 3.12
N PRO A 648 -1.45 -18.26 2.70
CA PRO A 648 -1.90 -17.19 3.57
C PRO A 648 -3.05 -17.68 4.47
N SER A 649 -3.02 -17.26 5.74
CA SER A 649 -4.02 -17.62 6.74
C SER A 649 -5.42 -17.05 6.41
N PRO A 650 -6.50 -17.60 7.00
CA PRO A 650 -7.85 -17.04 6.85
C PRO A 650 -7.91 -15.52 7.11
N ALA A 651 -7.31 -15.04 8.20
CA ALA A 651 -7.26 -13.62 8.50
C ALA A 651 -6.40 -12.83 7.51
N ALA A 652 -5.24 -13.34 7.09
CA ALA A 652 -4.36 -12.64 6.15
C ALA A 652 -4.94 -12.46 4.74
N ARG A 653 -5.89 -13.31 4.33
CA ARG A 653 -6.63 -13.16 3.08
C ARG A 653 -7.66 -12.02 3.15
N ILE A 654 -8.30 -11.84 4.30
CA ILE A 654 -9.39 -10.88 4.52
C ILE A 654 -8.86 -9.49 4.92
N LEU A 655 -7.78 -9.45 5.71
CA LEU A 655 -7.20 -8.24 6.31
C LEU A 655 -7.07 -7.04 5.36
N PRO A 656 -6.57 -7.15 4.10
CA PRO A 656 -6.41 -5.98 3.24
C PRO A 656 -7.76 -5.35 2.84
N TYR A 657 -8.77 -6.19 2.57
CA TYR A 657 -10.12 -5.72 2.24
C TYR A 657 -10.82 -5.13 3.46
N ALA A 658 -10.61 -5.71 4.65
CA ALA A 658 -11.18 -5.20 5.91
C ALA A 658 -10.56 -3.87 6.36
N LEU A 659 -9.25 -3.69 6.15
CA LEU A 659 -8.58 -2.40 6.36
C LEU A 659 -9.10 -1.34 5.38
N LEU A 660 -9.30 -1.70 4.11
CA LEU A 660 -9.86 -0.82 3.08
C LEU A 660 -11.33 -0.44 3.37
N SER A 661 -12.18 -1.41 3.65
CA SER A 661 -13.61 -1.17 3.93
C SER A 661 -13.80 -0.30 5.18
N THR A 662 -13.03 -0.55 6.23
CA THR A 662 -13.06 0.24 7.48
C THR A 662 -12.54 1.67 7.26
N SER A 663 -11.35 1.84 6.68
CA SER A 663 -10.76 3.18 6.49
C SER A 663 -11.48 4.02 5.43
N MET A 664 -12.05 3.40 4.40
CA MET A 664 -12.88 4.12 3.41
C MET A 664 -14.24 4.49 4.02
N ALA A 665 -14.79 3.69 4.94
CA ALA A 665 -15.99 4.09 5.67
C ALA A 665 -15.74 5.31 6.57
N PHE A 666 -14.62 5.36 7.30
CA PHE A 666 -14.25 6.56 8.06
C PHE A 666 -14.08 7.80 7.15
N PHE A 667 -13.51 7.65 5.95
CA PHE A 667 -13.40 8.73 4.97
C PHE A 667 -14.78 9.18 4.40
N LEU A 668 -15.67 8.24 4.10
CA LEU A 668 -16.98 8.54 3.48
C LEU A 668 -18.03 9.04 4.47
N PHE A 669 -18.11 8.46 5.66
CA PHE A 669 -19.20 8.68 6.61
C PHE A 669 -18.76 9.42 7.88
N GLY A 670 -17.47 9.66 8.09
CA GLY A 670 -16.93 10.36 9.26
C GLY A 670 -17.34 11.83 9.36
N PHE A 671 -17.29 12.37 10.58
CA PHE A 671 -17.58 13.77 10.90
C PHE A 671 -16.45 14.70 10.43
N GLN A 672 -15.27 14.56 11.04
CA GLN A 672 -14.05 15.26 10.65
C GLN A 672 -13.26 14.40 9.67
N VAL A 673 -13.24 14.85 8.41
CA VAL A 673 -12.47 14.28 7.30
C VAL A 673 -11.81 15.47 6.61
N HIS A 674 -10.58 15.29 6.11
CA HIS A 674 -9.85 16.30 5.34
C HIS A 674 -9.52 15.72 3.96
N GLU A 675 -9.33 16.55 2.94
CA GLU A 675 -8.95 16.09 1.58
C GLU A 675 -7.76 15.12 1.62
N LYS A 676 -6.75 15.48 2.42
CA LYS A 676 -5.52 14.71 2.67
C LYS A 676 -5.74 13.32 3.32
N SER A 677 -6.88 13.05 3.98
CA SER A 677 -7.10 11.75 4.64
C SER A 677 -7.50 10.63 3.68
N ILE A 678 -7.72 10.90 2.38
CA ILE A 678 -7.87 9.85 1.35
C ILE A 678 -6.63 8.93 1.24
N LEU A 679 -5.46 9.41 1.68
CA LEU A 679 -4.22 8.61 1.77
C LEU A 679 -4.38 7.36 2.67
N LEU A 680 -5.34 7.36 3.59
CA LEU A 680 -5.55 6.26 4.54
C LEU A 680 -6.22 5.05 3.87
N PRO A 681 -7.41 5.13 3.24
CA PRO A 681 -7.92 4.02 2.42
C PRO A 681 -7.06 3.70 1.19
N LEU A 682 -6.26 4.65 0.69
CA LEU A 682 -5.27 4.36 -0.36
C LEU A 682 -4.17 3.39 0.08
N LEU A 683 -3.79 3.33 1.36
CA LEU A 683 -2.76 2.40 1.83
C LEU A 683 -3.16 0.92 1.63
N PRO A 684 -4.27 0.40 2.19
CA PRO A 684 -4.69 -0.99 1.92
C PRO A 684 -5.07 -1.22 0.46
N LEU A 685 -5.59 -0.22 -0.26
CA LEU A 685 -5.89 -0.34 -1.69
C LEU A 685 -4.63 -0.51 -2.56
N THR A 686 -3.58 0.30 -2.32
CA THR A 686 -2.29 0.13 -3.01
C THR A 686 -1.61 -1.19 -2.61
N LEU A 687 -1.68 -1.57 -1.33
CA LEU A 687 -1.13 -2.84 -0.85
C LEU A 687 -1.83 -4.08 -1.43
N LEU A 688 -3.06 -3.96 -1.97
CA LEU A 688 -3.74 -5.00 -2.74
C LEU A 688 -3.16 -5.20 -4.15
N MET A 689 -2.50 -4.20 -4.74
CA MET A 689 -1.99 -4.25 -6.12
C MET A 689 -1.06 -5.43 -6.38
N CYS A 690 -1.25 -6.07 -7.53
CA CYS A 690 -0.36 -7.09 -8.09
C CYS A 690 0.31 -6.55 -9.37
N ALA A 691 0.65 -7.41 -10.33
CA ALA A 691 1.07 -6.97 -11.66
C ALA A 691 -0.13 -6.89 -12.62
N LYS A 692 -0.16 -5.95 -13.59
CA LYS A 692 -1.10 -6.02 -14.71
C LYS A 692 -0.96 -7.38 -15.40
N GLY A 693 -2.09 -8.05 -15.67
CA GLY A 693 -2.09 -9.41 -16.25
C GLY A 693 -1.75 -10.53 -15.26
N ASP A 694 -1.87 -10.30 -13.94
CA ASP A 694 -1.86 -11.38 -12.95
C ASP A 694 -3.25 -12.05 -12.89
N SER A 695 -3.36 -13.26 -13.43
CA SER A 695 -4.60 -14.06 -13.44
C SER A 695 -4.77 -14.95 -12.20
N TRP A 696 -3.91 -14.81 -11.18
CA TRP A 696 -4.01 -15.57 -9.94
C TRP A 696 -5.41 -15.44 -9.29
N GLY A 697 -5.90 -16.54 -8.71
CA GLY A 697 -7.26 -16.64 -8.16
C GLY A 697 -8.34 -16.83 -9.22
N GLY A 698 -8.01 -17.12 -10.48
CA GLY A 698 -8.99 -17.20 -11.57
C GLY A 698 -9.42 -15.82 -12.09
N GLY A 699 -8.53 -14.82 -11.98
CA GLY A 699 -8.80 -13.44 -12.39
C GLY A 699 -9.09 -12.46 -11.26
N GLU A 700 -9.23 -12.92 -10.00
CA GLU A 700 -9.36 -12.03 -8.82
C GLU A 700 -8.28 -10.95 -8.79
N ALA A 701 -7.01 -11.34 -9.01
CA ALA A 701 -5.88 -10.41 -8.98
C ALA A 701 -5.87 -9.38 -10.12
N LYS A 702 -6.61 -9.60 -11.21
CA LYS A 702 -6.88 -8.62 -12.26
C LYS A 702 -7.91 -7.59 -11.79
N ILE A 703 -9.00 -8.05 -11.16
CA ILE A 703 -10.06 -7.19 -10.60
C ILE A 703 -9.50 -6.31 -9.46
N ASP A 704 -8.70 -6.89 -8.56
CA ASP A 704 -8.02 -6.15 -7.49
C ASP A 704 -7.10 -5.04 -8.05
N TRP A 705 -6.42 -5.31 -9.18
CA TRP A 705 -5.56 -4.35 -9.86
C TRP A 705 -6.36 -3.24 -10.58
N GLU A 706 -7.47 -3.58 -11.26
CA GLU A 706 -8.34 -2.60 -11.93
C GLU A 706 -8.91 -1.57 -10.94
N TRP A 707 -9.49 -2.02 -9.82
CA TRP A 707 -9.99 -1.13 -8.77
C TRP A 707 -8.90 -0.32 -8.09
N ALA A 708 -7.74 -0.93 -7.81
CA ALA A 708 -6.65 -0.23 -7.15
C ALA A 708 -6.03 0.86 -8.02
N VAL A 709 -5.93 0.68 -9.35
CA VAL A 709 -5.47 1.73 -10.25
C VAL A 709 -6.50 2.85 -10.38
N LEU A 710 -7.79 2.51 -10.58
CA LEU A 710 -8.86 3.51 -10.65
C LEU A 710 -8.90 4.38 -9.38
N GLY A 711 -8.91 3.75 -8.20
CA GLY A 711 -8.94 4.47 -6.93
C GLY A 711 -7.72 5.35 -6.68
N ASN A 712 -6.52 4.94 -7.14
CA ASN A 712 -5.33 5.80 -7.04
C ASN A 712 -5.39 7.01 -7.98
N ASN A 713 -5.86 6.84 -9.22
CA ASN A 713 -5.99 7.95 -10.15
C ASN A 713 -7.05 8.96 -9.67
N VAL A 714 -8.21 8.47 -9.22
CA VAL A 714 -9.30 9.31 -8.70
C VAL A 714 -8.92 9.98 -7.38
N ALA A 715 -8.25 9.29 -6.46
CA ALA A 715 -7.77 9.92 -5.22
C ALA A 715 -6.61 10.91 -5.42
N THR A 716 -5.79 10.73 -6.45
CA THR A 716 -4.81 11.76 -6.85
C THR A 716 -5.56 12.96 -7.42
N PHE A 717 -6.59 12.75 -8.23
CA PHE A 717 -7.44 13.81 -8.78
C PHE A 717 -8.29 14.54 -7.75
N SER A 718 -8.77 13.89 -6.68
CA SER A 718 -9.45 14.58 -5.57
C SER A 718 -8.56 15.51 -4.76
N LEU A 719 -7.23 15.39 -4.91
CA LEU A 719 -6.23 16.29 -4.31
C LEU A 719 -5.81 17.43 -5.27
N TRP A 720 -6.41 17.52 -6.47
CA TRP A 720 -6.07 18.57 -7.44
C TRP A 720 -6.29 20.00 -6.93
N PRO A 721 -7.41 20.36 -6.26
CA PRO A 721 -7.63 21.73 -5.78
C PRO A 721 -6.52 22.21 -4.84
N LEU A 722 -6.09 21.33 -3.93
CA LEU A 722 -4.95 21.54 -3.04
C LEU A 722 -3.63 21.69 -3.80
N LEU A 723 -3.26 20.69 -4.60
CA LEU A 723 -1.99 20.68 -5.33
C LEU A 723 -1.86 21.81 -6.37
N LYS A 724 -2.98 22.32 -6.89
CA LYS A 724 -3.06 23.52 -7.73
C LYS A 724 -2.74 24.79 -6.92
N LYS A 725 -3.33 24.93 -5.72
CA LYS A 725 -3.07 26.08 -4.81
C LYS A 725 -1.59 26.18 -4.43
N ASP A 726 -0.91 25.05 -4.25
CA ASP A 726 0.50 25.00 -3.82
C ASP A 726 1.52 25.11 -4.98
N GLY A 727 1.05 25.25 -6.23
CA GLY A 727 1.93 25.31 -7.42
C GLY A 727 2.54 23.97 -7.84
N VAL A 728 2.00 22.84 -7.38
CA VAL A 728 2.52 21.46 -7.63
C VAL A 728 1.87 20.83 -8.88
N GLY A 729 1.18 21.63 -9.70
CA GLY A 729 0.36 21.14 -10.83
C GLY A 729 1.12 20.43 -11.96
N LEU A 730 2.37 20.81 -12.22
CA LEU A 730 3.24 20.11 -13.18
C LEU A 730 3.60 18.71 -12.66
N GLN A 731 3.99 18.63 -11.39
CA GLN A 731 4.39 17.39 -10.72
C GLN A 731 3.21 16.43 -10.61
N TYR A 732 2.01 16.93 -10.27
CA TYR A 732 0.74 16.19 -10.33
C TYR A 732 0.54 15.52 -11.69
N THR A 733 0.64 16.32 -12.76
CA THR A 733 0.42 15.87 -14.15
C THR A 733 1.45 14.82 -14.55
N MET A 734 2.74 15.08 -14.30
CA MET A 734 3.83 14.18 -14.64
C MET A 734 3.77 12.86 -13.84
N MET A 735 3.43 12.90 -12.54
CA MET A 735 3.29 11.69 -11.74
C MET A 735 2.11 10.82 -12.18
N LEU A 736 0.98 11.41 -12.55
CA LEU A 736 -0.16 10.66 -13.10
C LEU A 736 0.20 9.95 -14.41
N PHE A 737 0.79 10.67 -15.38
CA PHE A 737 1.22 10.06 -16.64
C PHE A 737 2.31 9.00 -16.43
N PHE A 738 3.35 9.31 -15.65
CA PHE A 738 4.46 8.40 -15.35
C PHE A 738 3.98 7.11 -14.70
N TRP A 739 3.18 7.19 -13.63
CA TRP A 739 2.74 5.99 -12.91
C TRP A 739 1.88 5.08 -13.77
N ASN A 740 0.88 5.64 -14.47
CA ASN A 740 0.01 4.89 -15.38
C ASN A 740 0.78 4.28 -16.55
N TRP A 741 1.77 5.00 -17.10
CA TRP A 741 2.67 4.46 -18.12
C TRP A 741 3.51 3.30 -17.58
N VAL A 742 4.20 3.46 -16.44
CA VAL A 742 5.05 2.43 -15.80
C VAL A 742 4.28 1.13 -15.55
N ILE A 743 3.07 1.21 -14.99
CA ILE A 743 2.23 0.05 -14.69
C ILE A 743 1.46 -0.48 -15.93
N GLY A 744 1.45 0.26 -17.04
CA GLY A 744 0.78 -0.12 -18.29
C GLY A 744 -0.75 0.03 -18.26
N HIS A 745 -1.28 0.96 -17.45
CA HIS A 745 -2.69 1.34 -17.49
C HIS A 745 -2.96 2.30 -18.67
N ARG A 746 -4.11 2.14 -19.33
CA ARG A 746 -4.51 2.89 -20.53
C ARG A 746 -6.03 3.06 -20.55
N PRO A 747 -6.60 3.99 -19.77
CA PRO A 747 -8.04 4.03 -19.51
C PRO A 747 -8.86 4.22 -20.80
N PHE A 748 -8.37 5.03 -21.73
CA PHE A 748 -9.06 5.33 -23.00
C PHE A 748 -9.05 4.16 -23.99
N SER A 749 -8.05 3.27 -23.97
CA SER A 749 -8.09 2.08 -24.84
C SER A 749 -9.08 1.03 -24.35
N GLU A 750 -9.45 1.05 -23.07
CA GLU A 750 -10.48 0.13 -22.57
C GLU A 750 -11.87 0.52 -23.10
N LEU A 751 -12.15 1.82 -23.29
CA LEU A 751 -13.42 2.31 -23.89
C LEU A 751 -13.65 1.88 -25.34
N LEU A 752 -12.59 1.61 -26.10
CA LEU A 752 -12.64 1.34 -27.53
C LEU A 752 -12.62 -0.16 -27.89
N ALA A 753 -12.43 -1.06 -26.92
CA ALA A 753 -12.31 -2.49 -27.17
C ALA A 753 -13.63 -3.25 -26.90
N GLY A 754 -14.12 -4.02 -27.87
CA GLY A 754 -15.44 -4.66 -27.84
C GLY A 754 -15.69 -5.79 -26.82
N ARG A 755 -14.78 -6.04 -25.86
CA ARG A 755 -14.95 -7.03 -24.78
C ARG A 755 -14.31 -6.52 -23.49
N GLN A 756 -15.12 -5.97 -22.59
CA GLN A 756 -14.63 -5.31 -21.38
C GLN A 756 -15.20 -5.84 -20.07
N THR A 757 -14.47 -5.59 -18.97
CA THR A 757 -15.05 -5.63 -17.63
C THR A 757 -15.88 -4.37 -17.40
N PHE A 758 -16.90 -4.46 -16.54
CA PHE A 758 -17.64 -3.27 -16.07
C PHE A 758 -16.69 -2.19 -15.54
N ILE A 759 -15.62 -2.60 -14.84
CA ILE A 759 -14.63 -1.73 -14.22
C ILE A 759 -13.76 -1.04 -15.28
N GLY A 760 -13.41 -1.73 -16.38
CA GLY A 760 -12.68 -1.16 -17.51
C GLY A 760 -13.48 -0.05 -18.22
N TRP A 761 -14.76 -0.30 -18.52
CA TRP A 761 -15.64 0.70 -19.12
C TRP A 761 -15.93 1.87 -18.17
N PHE A 762 -16.35 1.58 -16.93
CA PHE A 762 -16.67 2.60 -15.92
C PHE A 762 -15.43 3.43 -15.57
N GLY A 763 -14.28 2.78 -15.38
CA GLY A 763 -13.01 3.45 -15.16
C GLY A 763 -12.62 4.34 -16.34
N GLY A 764 -12.78 3.87 -17.58
CA GLY A 764 -12.59 4.68 -18.78
C GLY A 764 -13.45 5.95 -18.78
N LEU A 765 -14.75 5.82 -18.49
CA LEU A 765 -15.70 6.93 -18.42
C LEU A 765 -15.32 7.95 -17.32
N VAL A 766 -14.92 7.46 -16.14
CA VAL A 766 -14.43 8.33 -15.04
C VAL A 766 -13.17 9.10 -15.47
N HIS A 767 -12.23 8.47 -16.18
CA HIS A 767 -11.05 9.18 -16.69
C HIS A 767 -11.40 10.22 -17.78
N VAL A 768 -12.41 9.96 -18.61
CA VAL A 768 -12.94 10.96 -19.57
C VAL A 768 -13.56 12.13 -18.82
N ALA A 769 -14.34 11.89 -17.75
CA ALA A 769 -14.90 12.95 -16.92
C ALA A 769 -13.83 13.76 -16.17
N MET A 770 -12.78 13.10 -15.66
CA MET A 770 -11.63 13.77 -15.02
C MET A 770 -10.87 14.68 -16.00
N VAL A 771 -10.54 14.18 -17.20
CA VAL A 771 -9.89 14.98 -18.25
C VAL A 771 -10.83 16.08 -18.76
N GLY A 772 -12.13 15.81 -18.86
CA GLY A 772 -13.14 16.81 -19.21
C GLY A 772 -13.23 17.95 -18.20
N LEU A 773 -13.15 17.68 -16.89
CA LEU A 773 -13.14 18.72 -15.86
C LEU A 773 -11.86 19.56 -15.91
N HIS A 774 -10.69 18.93 -16.12
CA HIS A 774 -9.43 19.65 -16.32
C HIS A 774 -9.42 20.51 -17.59
N ALA A 775 -9.93 19.99 -18.69
CA ALA A 775 -10.05 20.71 -19.95
C ALA A 775 -11.06 21.87 -19.85
N LEU A 776 -12.15 21.69 -19.10
CA LEU A 776 -13.09 22.76 -18.77
C LEU A 776 -12.40 23.83 -17.91
N GLU A 777 -11.71 23.46 -16.84
CA GLU A 777 -11.04 24.41 -15.94
C GLU A 777 -9.95 25.22 -16.64
N ALA A 778 -9.14 24.57 -17.49
CA ALA A 778 -8.10 25.23 -18.27
C ALA A 778 -8.66 26.02 -19.47
N GLY A 779 -9.78 25.57 -20.06
CA GLY A 779 -10.39 26.18 -21.25
C GLY A 779 -11.31 27.35 -20.96
N LEU A 780 -11.97 27.39 -19.79
CA LEU A 780 -12.97 28.41 -19.45
C LEU A 780 -12.51 29.87 -19.62
N PRO A 781 -11.26 30.26 -19.27
CA PRO A 781 -10.77 31.61 -19.48
C PRO A 781 -10.58 32.01 -20.95
N TYR A 782 -10.51 31.04 -21.87
CA TYR A 782 -10.40 31.26 -23.31
C TYR A 782 -11.76 31.14 -24.03
N LEU A 783 -12.73 30.46 -23.42
CA LEU A 783 -14.07 30.25 -23.97
C LEU A 783 -15.09 31.32 -23.57
N LEU A 784 -14.86 32.05 -22.48
CA LEU A 784 -15.75 33.11 -21.98
C LEU A 784 -15.07 34.48 -22.05
N SER A 785 -15.86 35.52 -22.35
CA SER A 785 -15.40 36.90 -22.18
C SER A 785 -15.07 37.17 -20.69
N PRO A 786 -14.07 38.01 -20.34
CA PRO A 786 -13.65 38.22 -18.96
C PRO A 786 -14.80 38.63 -18.01
N SER A 787 -15.72 39.48 -18.47
CA SER A 787 -16.92 39.87 -17.70
C SER A 787 -17.94 38.75 -17.50
N SER A 788 -17.91 37.70 -18.31
CA SER A 788 -18.77 36.51 -18.17
C SER A 788 -18.10 35.43 -17.32
N LEU A 789 -16.77 35.32 -17.39
CA LEU A 789 -15.96 34.51 -16.48
C LEU A 789 -16.08 35.05 -15.04
N ASP A 790 -15.87 36.35 -14.84
CA ASP A 790 -15.98 37.02 -13.55
C ASP A 790 -17.34 36.74 -12.89
N ARG A 791 -18.45 37.12 -13.55
CA ARG A 791 -19.82 36.85 -13.08
C ARG A 791 -20.10 35.38 -12.74
N LEU A 792 -19.42 34.44 -13.40
CA LEU A 792 -19.53 33.01 -13.08
C LEU A 792 -18.73 32.67 -11.81
N THR A 793 -17.50 33.17 -11.68
CA THR A 793 -16.65 32.97 -10.50
C THR A 793 -17.14 33.69 -9.25
N THR A 794 -17.72 34.89 -9.34
CA THR A 794 -18.37 35.56 -8.20
C THR A 794 -19.59 34.77 -7.70
N ARG A 795 -20.33 34.14 -8.62
CA ARG A 795 -21.56 33.38 -8.32
C ARG A 795 -21.27 31.97 -7.83
N TYR A 796 -20.18 31.34 -8.29
CA TYR A 796 -19.77 29.98 -7.94
C TYR A 796 -18.25 29.90 -7.74
N PRO A 797 -17.69 30.48 -6.65
CA PRO A 797 -16.24 30.48 -6.41
C PRO A 797 -15.67 29.06 -6.26
N ASP A 798 -16.40 28.17 -5.58
CA ASP A 798 -16.00 26.78 -5.33
C ASP A 798 -16.36 25.81 -6.49
N LEU A 799 -16.65 26.30 -7.71
CA LEU A 799 -17.22 25.48 -8.79
C LEU A 799 -16.43 24.20 -9.08
N PHE A 800 -15.12 24.31 -9.27
CA PHE A 800 -14.26 23.16 -9.61
C PHE A 800 -14.02 22.21 -8.42
N PRO A 801 -13.74 22.68 -7.18
CA PRO A 801 -13.78 21.82 -5.99
C PRO A 801 -15.10 21.05 -5.82
N VAL A 802 -16.26 21.71 -6.02
CA VAL A 802 -17.58 21.07 -5.91
C VAL A 802 -17.80 20.02 -7.01
N LEU A 803 -17.45 20.31 -8.26
CA LEU A 803 -17.54 19.34 -9.35
C LEU A 803 -16.59 18.14 -9.15
N ASN A 804 -15.42 18.37 -8.54
CA ASN A 804 -14.49 17.31 -8.16
C ASN A 804 -15.09 16.38 -7.09
N VAL A 805 -15.68 16.93 -6.01
CA VAL A 805 -16.43 16.16 -5.00
C VAL A 805 -17.54 15.32 -5.65
N VAL A 806 -18.36 15.93 -6.51
CA VAL A 806 -19.48 15.26 -7.19
C VAL A 806 -19.02 14.09 -8.07
N LEU A 807 -17.84 14.20 -8.71
CA LEU A 807 -17.27 13.10 -9.50
C LEU A 807 -16.61 12.01 -8.63
N CYS A 808 -15.92 12.39 -7.55
CA CYS A 808 -15.09 11.48 -6.77
C CYS A 808 -15.86 10.63 -5.75
N THR A 809 -16.81 11.22 -5.00
CA THR A 809 -17.53 10.51 -3.93
C THR A 809 -18.26 9.24 -4.41
N PRO A 810 -18.96 9.23 -5.57
CA PRO A 810 -19.56 8.00 -6.10
C PRO A 810 -18.54 6.88 -6.37
N VAL A 811 -17.34 7.22 -6.87
CA VAL A 811 -16.30 6.24 -7.16
C VAL A 811 -15.71 5.67 -5.87
N PHE A 812 -15.48 6.50 -4.85
CA PHE A 812 -15.05 6.03 -3.53
C PHE A 812 -16.11 5.15 -2.85
N GLY A 813 -17.40 5.50 -2.99
CA GLY A 813 -18.52 4.66 -2.55
C GLY A 813 -18.55 3.29 -3.24
N LEU A 814 -18.30 3.24 -4.56
CA LEU A 814 -18.20 1.98 -5.30
C LEU A 814 -16.96 1.15 -4.91
N ILE A 815 -15.82 1.78 -4.65
CA ILE A 815 -14.62 1.10 -4.12
C ILE A 815 -14.89 0.52 -2.72
N TRP A 816 -15.62 1.24 -1.87
CA TRP A 816 -16.02 0.76 -0.54
C TRP A 816 -16.98 -0.44 -0.62
N LEU A 817 -18.02 -0.36 -1.46
CA LEU A 817 -18.95 -1.48 -1.70
C LEU A 817 -18.25 -2.70 -2.31
N TRP A 818 -17.31 -2.49 -3.25
CA TRP A 818 -16.47 -3.56 -3.78
C TRP A 818 -15.60 -4.19 -2.70
N ALA A 819 -14.94 -3.38 -1.86
CA ALA A 819 -14.10 -3.87 -0.78
C ALA A 819 -14.90 -4.75 0.20
N LEU A 820 -16.10 -4.31 0.60
CA LEU A 820 -17.02 -5.12 1.42
C LEU A 820 -17.45 -6.41 0.71
N LYS A 821 -17.84 -6.36 -0.57
CA LYS A 821 -18.20 -7.55 -1.35
C LYS A 821 -17.06 -8.57 -1.39
N ARG A 822 -15.82 -8.12 -1.66
CA ARG A 822 -14.62 -8.98 -1.67
C ARG A 822 -14.31 -9.53 -0.29
N GLN A 823 -14.46 -8.70 0.76
CA GLN A 823 -14.28 -9.12 2.14
C GLN A 823 -15.25 -10.26 2.51
N LEU A 824 -16.53 -10.14 2.11
CA LEU A 824 -17.54 -11.18 2.25
C LEU A 824 -17.16 -12.45 1.46
N GLU A 825 -16.93 -12.34 0.15
CA GLU A 825 -16.56 -13.48 -0.72
C GLU A 825 -15.35 -14.27 -0.22
N VAL A 826 -14.28 -13.57 0.16
CA VAL A 826 -13.06 -14.21 0.70
C VAL A 826 -13.36 -14.85 2.07
N GLY A 827 -14.26 -14.28 2.87
CA GLY A 827 -14.78 -14.89 4.10
C GLY A 827 -15.52 -16.21 3.87
N PHE A 828 -16.48 -16.24 2.94
CA PHE A 828 -17.14 -17.48 2.51
C PHE A 828 -16.09 -18.51 2.05
N ALA A 829 -15.11 -18.10 1.24
CA ALA A 829 -14.06 -18.96 0.71
C ALA A 829 -13.06 -19.52 1.75
N VAL A 830 -12.98 -18.94 2.96
CA VAL A 830 -12.17 -19.47 4.09
C VAL A 830 -13.01 -20.16 5.17
N GLY A 831 -14.29 -20.44 4.90
CA GLY A 831 -15.17 -21.20 5.79
C GLY A 831 -15.95 -20.36 6.81
N LEU A 832 -15.92 -19.02 6.73
CA LEU A 832 -16.72 -18.12 7.59
C LEU A 832 -18.13 -17.88 7.02
N GLY A 833 -18.61 -18.78 6.16
CA GLY A 833 -19.77 -18.57 5.29
C GLY A 833 -21.14 -18.68 5.96
N GLY A 834 -21.27 -18.31 7.22
CA GLY A 834 -22.51 -18.42 7.97
C GLY A 834 -22.72 -17.27 8.95
N PHE A 835 -23.69 -16.38 8.65
CA PHE A 835 -24.21 -15.39 9.60
C PHE A 835 -24.80 -16.05 10.87
N GLY A 836 -25.07 -17.36 10.83
CA GLY A 836 -25.49 -18.16 11.99
C GLY A 836 -24.52 -18.14 13.18
N VAL A 837 -23.25 -17.69 13.03
CA VAL A 837 -22.36 -17.46 14.19
C VAL A 837 -22.86 -16.33 15.10
N LEU A 838 -23.67 -15.39 14.59
CA LEU A 838 -24.33 -14.35 15.40
C LEU A 838 -25.64 -14.83 16.08
N LEU A 839 -26.19 -15.98 15.69
CA LEU A 839 -27.46 -16.50 16.22
C LEU A 839 -27.32 -17.80 17.02
N ASN A 840 -26.31 -18.63 16.71
CA ASN A 840 -26.06 -19.90 17.41
C ASN A 840 -25.09 -19.74 18.60
N GLY A 841 -25.07 -18.55 19.20
CA GLY A 841 -24.35 -18.22 20.43
C GLY A 841 -25.07 -18.69 21.69
N GLY A 842 -25.57 -19.93 21.71
CA GLY A 842 -26.34 -20.47 22.82
C GLY A 842 -26.56 -21.98 22.75
N GLY A 843 -26.07 -22.69 23.76
CA GLY A 843 -26.56 -24.02 24.17
C GLY A 843 -26.23 -25.22 23.27
N SER A 844 -25.12 -25.90 23.54
CA SER A 844 -25.14 -27.36 23.77
C SER A 844 -23.78 -27.84 24.33
N GLY A 845 -23.51 -27.52 25.59
CA GLY A 845 -22.46 -28.15 26.40
C GLY A 845 -23.04 -29.23 27.29
N GLY A 846 -23.62 -30.29 26.71
CA GLY A 846 -24.26 -31.40 27.43
C GLY A 846 -23.61 -32.73 27.06
N GLY A 847 -22.87 -33.33 27.99
CA GLY A 847 -22.19 -34.61 27.77
C GLY A 847 -23.04 -35.81 28.18
N ALA A 848 -23.03 -36.86 27.37
CA ALA A 848 -23.45 -38.20 27.77
C ALA A 848 -22.48 -39.21 27.14
N GLY A 849 -21.69 -39.88 27.97
CA GLY A 849 -20.79 -40.96 27.56
C GLY A 849 -21.22 -42.26 28.22
N SER A 850 -21.62 -43.24 27.41
CA SER A 850 -21.72 -44.64 27.81
C SER A 850 -21.39 -45.50 26.60
N GLY A 851 -20.60 -46.56 26.80
CA GLY A 851 -20.18 -47.45 25.73
C GLY A 851 -20.75 -48.86 25.88
N SER A 852 -21.11 -49.47 24.76
CA SER A 852 -21.14 -50.92 24.58
C SER A 852 -20.87 -51.23 23.11
N GLY A 853 -20.29 -52.39 22.82
CA GLY A 853 -19.96 -52.81 21.45
C GLY A 853 -20.71 -54.08 21.07
N ALA A 854 -21.07 -54.20 19.80
CA ALA A 854 -21.54 -55.45 19.20
C ALA A 854 -21.22 -55.48 17.69
N SER A 855 -21.17 -56.68 17.11
CA SER A 855 -20.91 -56.94 15.69
C SER A 855 -22.20 -56.87 14.84
N GLY A 856 -22.09 -56.54 13.54
CA GLY A 856 -23.26 -56.45 12.65
C GLY A 856 -22.94 -56.50 11.15
N ARG A 857 -23.24 -57.63 10.50
CA ARG A 857 -23.01 -57.94 9.07
C ARG A 857 -23.65 -56.97 8.05
N LYS A 858 -22.95 -56.86 6.89
CA LYS A 858 -23.42 -56.84 5.49
C LYS A 858 -24.81 -56.25 5.14
N GLY A 859 -24.84 -55.30 4.20
CA GLY A 859 -26.03 -55.00 3.38
C GLY A 859 -25.74 -54.13 2.15
N THR A 860 -26.19 -54.57 0.96
CA THR A 860 -26.16 -53.81 -0.32
C THR A 860 -27.46 -54.09 -1.08
N PRO A 861 -28.17 -53.06 -1.57
CA PRO A 861 -28.25 -52.77 -3.02
C PRO A 861 -28.02 -51.25 -3.29
N ARG A 862 -27.77 -50.68 -4.49
CA ARG A 862 -27.88 -50.99 -5.95
C ARG A 862 -28.98 -50.17 -6.67
N ALA A 863 -28.56 -49.32 -7.63
CA ALA A 863 -29.33 -48.56 -8.67
C ALA A 863 -30.29 -47.43 -8.16
N SER A 864 -30.14 -46.13 -8.50
CA SER A 864 -30.43 -45.42 -9.79
C SER A 864 -31.85 -45.66 -10.34
N PRO A 865 -32.64 -44.61 -10.71
CA PRO A 865 -32.24 -43.58 -11.68
C PRO A 865 -32.67 -42.12 -11.37
N ALA A 866 -32.57 -41.23 -12.37
CA ALA A 866 -32.77 -39.77 -12.29
C ALA A 866 -34.22 -39.29 -12.56
N PRO A 867 -34.60 -38.06 -12.15
CA PRO A 867 -35.97 -37.54 -12.30
C PRO A 867 -36.26 -36.94 -13.69
N VAL A 868 -37.53 -37.02 -14.10
CA VAL A 868 -38.11 -36.32 -15.26
C VAL A 868 -39.09 -35.24 -14.75
N ALA A 869 -39.21 -34.12 -15.47
CA ALA A 869 -40.05 -32.99 -15.07
C ALA A 869 -41.56 -33.24 -15.28
N ALA A 870 -42.41 -32.60 -14.46
CA ALA A 870 -43.85 -32.57 -14.63
C ALA A 870 -44.45 -31.25 -14.11
N THR A 871 -45.41 -30.68 -14.85
CA THR A 871 -46.20 -29.47 -14.50
C THR A 871 -47.34 -29.33 -15.52
N PRO A 872 -48.48 -28.69 -15.20
CA PRO A 872 -49.38 -28.88 -14.06
C PRO A 872 -50.77 -29.41 -14.50
N ILE A 873 -51.64 -29.80 -13.56
CA ILE A 873 -53.08 -29.96 -13.80
C ILE A 873 -53.89 -29.25 -12.69
N ILE A 874 -55.00 -28.63 -13.10
CA ILE A 874 -55.87 -27.75 -12.31
C ILE A 874 -57.01 -28.54 -11.64
N ARG A 875 -57.43 -28.14 -10.43
CA ARG A 875 -58.80 -28.36 -9.93
C ARG A 875 -59.29 -27.19 -9.08
N SER A 876 -60.58 -26.88 -9.24
CA SER A 876 -61.37 -25.97 -8.40
C SER A 876 -62.05 -26.77 -7.24
N THR A 877 -62.87 -26.23 -6.32
CA THR A 877 -63.74 -25.04 -6.38
C THR A 877 -64.23 -24.57 -4.99
N LYS A 878 -64.29 -23.24 -4.79
CA LYS A 878 -65.34 -22.42 -4.10
C LYS A 878 -65.69 -22.57 -2.58
N VAL A 879 -66.22 -21.44 -2.08
CA VAL A 879 -66.94 -21.14 -0.80
C VAL A 879 -66.06 -21.05 0.47
N GLY A 880 -66.13 -19.99 1.30
CA GLY A 880 -66.79 -18.68 1.13
C GLY A 880 -67.01 -17.88 2.44
N ALA A 881 -66.99 -16.53 2.36
CA ALA A 881 -67.25 -15.51 3.42
C ALA A 881 -66.38 -15.57 4.70
N GLY A 882 -66.05 -14.50 5.43
CA GLY A 882 -66.16 -13.03 5.27
C GLY A 882 -65.15 -12.37 6.26
N GLY A 883 -65.03 -11.06 6.45
CA GLY A 883 -65.82 -9.94 5.93
C GLY A 883 -65.57 -8.63 6.71
N SER A 884 -64.31 -8.26 6.98
CA SER A 884 -63.88 -6.95 7.53
C SER A 884 -62.41 -6.70 7.24
#